data_AF-A0AAW0R7B0-F1
#
_entry.id   AF-A0AAW0R7B0-F1
#
_cell.length_a   1.000
_cell.length_b   1.000
_cell.length_c   1.000
_cell.angle_alpha   90.00
_cell.angle_beta   90.00
_cell.angle_gamma   90.00
#
_symmetry.space_group_name_H-M   'P 1'
#
loop_
_entity.id
_entity.type
_entity.pdbx_description
1 polymer ?
#
loop_
_entity_poly.entity_id
_entity_poly.type
_entity_poly.pdbx_seq_one_letter_code
_entity_poly.pdbx_strand_id
1 'polypeptide(L)'
;MGFNRLSTAFAAVTTLLAADLIRAAPCSSDPFKVLDAQNWVNPDDMTWADFKTPPGVDWADPSRKGSERNFNIALVTIDYRDKAFVVTGAPNSTIYGNPLLASASGIQRSDVPAFYRDLLNKPGDINRGHTLHEYWMQDSLGRYGVDLTAFGAYAMPASSFEYGIEDRMNGNGEYCPSGYKCDRDIRADALGLWRAEVGNATADSFELVFILSAGQDESSTWQEFGEMRFQSRDDVPDAFGPPPGLNGGNGTLPNWAKTRYVDWSSWAAASNIWPNAGDGSSTQAESSGMGTYAHELSHLLGIGDNYNNPYGNPRAAPMLAPSPCLTVARLTALVIPPVEGGSMGSLHSLRDKAQLGLVSNTSILHLSREGLATSGMVVATVTARAVDPGPSGLMGLRVDMDADRSPACSIETDVLCDGGGYNHYHVEVVDRMGADSFQPDHGVLLSKTTNDGWTQPFMWTIDANPQDIGLVDFVRPNGTKAYITMGDYRQLLDALFHAGTRSGSQFEHIDEANRLHFYVVDIHRDDAGVLSYTVAVRSLDGSGGSSKHGIELAAGSAKGGNPAGSGVTCAFELSNTGTFAGEGDASHPDSAAAYLDSDVFRLSAAVEGEGWRVEVPNALAAVKFGEKMTAKVAVGGSANAAASAVVTLTATSESDATVLATAKCSVSK
;
A
#
# COMPACT_ATOMS: atom_id res chain seq x y z
N MET A 1 -49.94 5.00 -64.84
CA MET A 1 -51.04 4.85 -63.85
C MET A 1 -50.39 4.52 -62.51
N GLY A 2 -50.80 5.21 -61.43
CA GLY A 2 -50.39 4.93 -60.03
C GLY A 2 -49.06 5.61 -59.63
N PHE A 3 -49.01 6.82 -59.07
CA PHE A 3 -49.35 7.29 -57.71
C PHE A 3 -48.58 6.67 -56.53
N ASN A 4 -48.00 7.59 -55.74
CA ASN A 4 -47.63 7.55 -54.31
C ASN A 4 -46.32 6.84 -53.92
N ARG A 5 -45.52 7.32 -52.96
CA ARG A 5 -45.49 8.55 -52.14
C ARG A 5 -44.09 8.56 -51.50
N LEU A 6 -43.35 9.65 -51.61
CA LEU A 6 -42.22 9.92 -50.71
C LEU A 6 -42.81 10.28 -49.34
N SER A 7 -42.50 9.49 -48.31
CA SER A 7 -42.71 9.87 -46.92
C SER A 7 -41.38 10.35 -46.34
N THR A 8 -41.25 11.66 -46.26
CA THR A 8 -40.27 12.38 -45.44
C THR A 8 -40.62 12.16 -43.97
N ALA A 9 -39.78 11.46 -43.22
CA ALA A 9 -39.87 11.40 -41.77
C ALA A 9 -38.99 12.51 -41.17
N PHE A 10 -39.64 13.50 -40.54
CA PHE A 10 -39.01 14.48 -39.67
C PHE A 10 -38.47 13.76 -38.42
N ALA A 11 -37.15 13.71 -38.25
CA ALA A 11 -36.55 13.35 -36.96
C ALA A 11 -36.50 14.63 -36.10
N ALA A 12 -37.37 14.68 -35.09
CA ALA A 12 -37.30 15.70 -34.04
C ALA A 12 -36.06 15.43 -33.19
N VAL A 13 -35.10 16.37 -33.20
CA VAL A 13 -33.98 16.38 -32.27
C VAL A 13 -34.49 16.91 -30.94
N THR A 14 -34.84 16.00 -30.03
CA THR A 14 -35.01 16.30 -28.62
C THR A 14 -33.65 16.27 -27.95
N THR A 15 -33.08 17.45 -27.72
CA THR A 15 -31.92 17.65 -26.84
C THR A 15 -32.34 17.33 -25.41
N LEU A 16 -32.00 16.15 -24.91
CA LEU A 16 -32.07 15.83 -23.49
C LEU A 16 -30.86 16.47 -22.81
N LEU A 17 -31.10 17.59 -22.13
CA LEU A 17 -30.24 18.06 -21.04
C LEU A 17 -30.33 17.02 -19.92
N ALA A 18 -29.33 16.14 -19.82
CA ALA A 18 -29.13 15.33 -18.63
C ALA A 18 -28.66 16.27 -17.51
N ALA A 19 -29.57 16.65 -16.63
CA ALA A 19 -29.21 17.18 -15.33
C ALA A 19 -28.72 15.99 -14.49
N ASP A 20 -27.43 15.97 -14.16
CA ASP A 20 -26.88 15.04 -13.18
C ASP A 20 -27.53 15.33 -11.83
N LEU A 21 -28.54 14.55 -11.50
CA LEU A 21 -29.10 14.47 -10.17
C LEU A 21 -28.05 13.77 -9.30
N ILE A 22 -27.24 14.56 -8.59
CA ILE A 22 -26.46 14.12 -7.44
C ILE A 22 -27.44 13.47 -6.47
N ARG A 23 -27.49 12.14 -6.49
CA ARG A 23 -28.33 11.36 -5.59
C ARG A 23 -27.61 11.32 -4.26
N ALA A 24 -28.03 12.19 -3.34
CA ALA A 24 -27.55 12.19 -1.97
C ALA A 24 -27.60 10.76 -1.40
N ALA A 25 -26.45 10.26 -0.94
CA ALA A 25 -26.37 9.00 -0.22
C ALA A 25 -27.43 8.97 0.91
N PRO A 26 -28.10 7.83 1.14
CA PRO A 26 -29.13 7.74 2.17
C PRO A 26 -28.55 8.15 3.52
N CYS A 27 -29.12 9.19 4.13
CA CYS A 27 -28.74 9.62 5.47
C CYS A 27 -28.81 8.43 6.42
N SER A 28 -27.66 8.07 7.01
CA SER A 28 -27.62 7.32 8.26
C SER A 28 -28.66 7.92 9.22
N SER A 29 -29.50 7.08 9.81
CA SER A 29 -30.47 7.51 10.82
C SER A 29 -29.81 7.99 12.11
N ASP A 30 -28.53 7.64 12.31
CA ASP A 30 -27.72 8.15 13.42
C ASP A 30 -26.97 9.42 12.98
N PRO A 31 -27.31 10.60 13.53
CA PRO A 31 -26.62 11.85 13.23
C PRO A 31 -25.19 11.87 13.75
N PHE A 32 -24.84 11.07 14.76
CA PHE A 32 -23.51 11.01 15.37
C PHE A 32 -22.55 10.02 14.70
N LYS A 33 -23.02 9.31 13.67
CA LYS A 33 -22.20 8.37 12.90
C LYS A 33 -20.92 9.06 12.41
N VAL A 34 -19.78 8.42 12.66
CA VAL A 34 -18.48 8.83 12.13
C VAL A 34 -18.51 8.70 10.61
N LEU A 35 -18.09 9.75 9.90
CA LEU A 35 -18.14 9.81 8.44
C LEU A 35 -17.32 8.68 7.82
N ASP A 36 -16.07 8.58 8.25
CA ASP A 36 -15.08 7.63 7.78
C ASP A 36 -14.30 7.10 8.98
N ALA A 37 -14.83 6.06 9.64
CA ALA A 37 -14.14 5.47 10.78
C ALA A 37 -12.95 4.65 10.29
N GLN A 38 -11.78 4.90 10.87
CA GLN A 38 -10.60 4.07 10.69
C GLN A 38 -10.87 2.69 11.30
N ASN A 39 -10.68 1.65 10.51
CA ASN A 39 -10.89 0.26 10.91
C ASN A 39 -9.77 -0.60 10.32
N TRP A 40 -8.54 -0.27 10.74
CA TRP A 40 -7.37 -1.03 10.37
C TRP A 40 -7.41 -2.42 11.00
N VAL A 41 -6.79 -3.39 10.35
CA VAL A 41 -6.59 -4.75 10.86
C VAL A 41 -5.16 -5.18 10.64
N ASN A 42 -4.66 -6.09 11.47
CA ASN A 42 -3.35 -6.68 11.24
C ASN A 42 -3.42 -7.66 10.04
N PRO A 43 -2.62 -7.49 8.98
CA PRO A 43 -2.58 -8.43 7.87
C PRO A 43 -2.24 -9.86 8.29
N ASP A 44 -1.58 -10.05 9.44
CA ASP A 44 -1.34 -11.38 10.02
C ASP A 44 -2.64 -12.15 10.36
N ASP A 45 -3.75 -11.45 10.57
CA ASP A 45 -5.06 -12.00 10.91
C ASP A 45 -5.99 -12.15 9.69
N MET A 46 -5.56 -11.68 8.52
CA MET A 46 -6.34 -11.75 7.28
C MET A 46 -6.25 -13.12 6.61
N THR A 47 -7.26 -13.44 5.82
CA THR A 47 -7.36 -14.69 5.07
C THR A 47 -7.85 -14.42 3.65
N TRP A 48 -7.83 -15.42 2.78
CA TRP A 48 -8.43 -15.33 1.45
C TRP A 48 -9.93 -14.96 1.43
N ALA A 49 -10.65 -15.06 2.56
CA ALA A 49 -12.02 -14.56 2.67
C ALA A 49 -12.11 -13.01 2.61
N ASP A 50 -11.00 -12.32 2.87
CA ASP A 50 -10.88 -10.87 2.83
C ASP A 50 -10.60 -10.33 1.41
N PHE A 51 -10.22 -11.21 0.47
CA PHE A 51 -10.01 -10.83 -0.92
C PHE A 51 -11.30 -10.31 -1.57
N LYS A 52 -11.22 -9.16 -2.23
CA LYS A 52 -12.33 -8.53 -2.95
C LYS A 52 -11.89 -8.18 -4.36
N THR A 53 -12.49 -8.78 -5.38
CA THR A 53 -12.17 -8.45 -6.78
C THR A 53 -12.49 -7.00 -7.11
N PRO A 54 -11.59 -6.25 -7.79
CA PRO A 54 -11.92 -4.94 -8.35
C PRO A 54 -13.09 -5.02 -9.34
N PRO A 55 -13.99 -4.02 -9.39
CA PRO A 55 -15.17 -4.08 -10.26
C PRO A 55 -14.81 -3.97 -11.75
N GLY A 56 -15.60 -4.64 -12.60
CA GLY A 56 -15.58 -4.44 -14.06
C GLY A 56 -14.45 -5.12 -14.83
N VAL A 57 -13.52 -5.81 -14.16
CA VAL A 57 -12.35 -6.44 -14.77
C VAL A 57 -12.06 -7.80 -14.15
N ASP A 58 -11.74 -8.78 -15.00
CA ASP A 58 -11.20 -10.08 -14.58
C ASP A 58 -9.72 -10.12 -14.97
N TRP A 59 -8.83 -9.78 -14.04
CA TRP A 59 -7.38 -9.78 -14.28
C TRP A 59 -6.78 -11.19 -14.22
N ALA A 60 -7.51 -12.17 -13.67
CA ALA A 60 -7.04 -13.55 -13.57
C ALA A 60 -7.25 -14.34 -14.86
N ASP A 61 -8.06 -13.85 -15.81
CA ASP A 61 -8.28 -14.48 -17.12
C ASP A 61 -6.96 -14.59 -17.91
N PRO A 62 -6.39 -15.79 -18.07
CA PRO A 62 -5.09 -15.99 -18.70
C PRO A 62 -5.12 -15.77 -20.23
N SER A 63 -6.31 -15.61 -20.82
CA SER A 63 -6.45 -15.25 -22.23
C SER A 63 -6.25 -13.76 -22.49
N ARG A 64 -6.34 -12.92 -21.45
CA ARG A 64 -6.03 -11.50 -21.52
C ARG A 64 -4.52 -11.31 -21.54
N LYS A 65 -4.07 -10.40 -22.40
CA LYS A 65 -2.67 -9.99 -22.49
C LYS A 65 -2.57 -8.52 -22.13
N GLY A 66 -1.43 -8.12 -21.61
CA GLY A 66 -1.12 -6.72 -21.36
C GLY A 66 -1.30 -5.92 -22.65
N SER A 67 -1.95 -4.77 -22.55
CA SER A 67 -2.20 -3.90 -23.70
C SER A 67 -0.92 -3.34 -24.30
N GLU A 68 0.14 -3.22 -23.50
CA GLU A 68 1.48 -2.82 -23.94
C GLU A 68 2.34 -4.06 -24.23
N ARG A 69 2.47 -4.98 -23.26
CA ARG A 69 3.18 -6.26 -23.43
C ARG A 69 2.96 -7.24 -22.28
N ASN A 70 3.32 -8.50 -22.49
CA ASN A 70 3.61 -9.45 -21.40
C ASN A 70 5.13 -9.56 -21.21
N PHE A 71 5.56 -9.70 -19.97
CA PHE A 71 6.94 -10.01 -19.67
C PHE A 71 7.24 -11.48 -19.98
N ASN A 72 8.30 -11.78 -20.73
CA ASN A 72 8.73 -13.14 -21.06
C ASN A 72 9.89 -13.57 -20.16
N ILE A 73 9.58 -14.34 -19.12
CA ILE A 73 10.52 -14.65 -18.04
C ILE A 73 10.83 -16.15 -18.00
N ALA A 74 12.11 -16.48 -17.88
CA ALA A 74 12.54 -17.85 -17.62
C ALA A 74 12.47 -18.16 -16.12
N LEU A 75 11.82 -19.26 -15.73
CA LEU A 75 11.84 -19.80 -14.38
C LEU A 75 12.82 -20.98 -14.32
N VAL A 76 14.02 -20.75 -13.79
CA VAL A 76 15.10 -21.73 -13.66
C VAL A 76 15.03 -22.36 -12.27
N THR A 77 14.69 -23.64 -12.17
CA THR A 77 14.62 -24.32 -10.87
C THR A 77 15.90 -25.10 -10.57
N ILE A 78 16.39 -24.98 -9.33
CA ILE A 78 17.65 -25.59 -8.88
C ILE A 78 17.47 -26.33 -7.54
N ASP A 79 18.17 -27.46 -7.40
CA ASP A 79 18.33 -28.19 -6.13
C ASP A 79 19.79 -28.52 -5.86
N TYR A 80 20.05 -29.11 -4.70
CA TYR A 80 21.40 -29.35 -4.21
C TYR A 80 21.58 -30.81 -3.83
N ARG A 81 22.84 -31.23 -3.73
CA ARG A 81 23.18 -32.58 -3.27
C ARG A 81 22.70 -32.85 -1.84
N ASP A 82 22.72 -31.83 -0.98
CA ASP A 82 22.34 -31.87 0.43
C ASP A 82 20.89 -31.44 0.69
N LYS A 83 20.23 -30.81 -0.30
CA LYS A 83 18.89 -30.24 -0.17
C LYS A 83 18.10 -30.44 -1.47
N ALA A 84 17.23 -31.46 -1.46
CA ALA A 84 16.25 -31.67 -2.51
C ALA A 84 15.07 -30.68 -2.39
N PHE A 85 14.30 -30.51 -3.46
CA PHE A 85 13.03 -29.77 -3.41
C PHE A 85 12.10 -30.36 -2.35
N VAL A 86 11.58 -29.51 -1.48
CA VAL A 86 10.73 -29.86 -0.36
C VAL A 86 9.43 -30.49 -0.84
N VAL A 87 8.85 -30.02 -1.95
CA VAL A 87 7.62 -30.60 -2.54
C VAL A 87 7.79 -32.05 -3.04
N THR A 88 9.02 -32.55 -3.16
CA THR A 88 9.29 -33.95 -3.52
C THR A 88 9.19 -34.90 -2.32
N GLY A 89 9.24 -34.36 -1.10
CA GLY A 89 9.16 -35.11 0.15
C GLY A 89 7.72 -35.45 0.56
N ALA A 90 7.61 -36.25 1.62
CA ALA A 90 6.33 -36.49 2.28
C ALA A 90 5.91 -35.27 3.12
N PRO A 91 4.61 -35.07 3.40
CA PRO A 91 4.18 -33.98 4.26
C PRO A 91 4.88 -33.97 5.62
N ASN A 92 5.21 -32.79 6.14
CA ASN A 92 5.89 -32.58 7.44
C ASN A 92 7.25 -33.30 7.58
N SER A 93 7.99 -33.50 6.49
CA SER A 93 9.22 -34.31 6.52
C SER A 93 10.51 -33.51 6.74
N THR A 94 10.51 -32.19 6.53
CA THR A 94 11.69 -31.35 6.80
C THR A 94 11.78 -30.93 8.27
N ILE A 95 12.95 -30.44 8.69
CA ILE A 95 13.15 -29.86 10.04
C ILE A 95 12.24 -28.66 10.33
N TYR A 96 11.73 -28.02 9.28
CA TYR A 96 10.78 -26.92 9.35
C TYR A 96 9.32 -27.37 9.30
N GLY A 97 9.06 -28.67 9.20
CA GLY A 97 7.70 -29.23 9.13
C GLY A 97 7.05 -29.08 7.75
N ASN A 98 7.82 -28.94 6.67
CA ASN A 98 7.31 -28.82 5.31
C ASN A 98 7.54 -30.11 4.48
N PRO A 99 6.89 -30.25 3.31
CA PRO A 99 5.75 -29.46 2.82
C PRO A 99 4.50 -29.70 3.69
N LEU A 100 3.64 -28.68 3.83
CA LEU A 100 2.42 -28.83 4.65
C LEU A 100 1.25 -29.40 3.85
N LEU A 101 1.14 -29.04 2.57
CA LEU A 101 0.02 -29.41 1.73
C LEU A 101 0.24 -30.77 1.06
N ALA A 102 -0.60 -31.74 1.40
CA ALA A 102 -0.56 -33.07 0.78
C ALA A 102 -0.77 -33.05 -0.75
N SER A 103 -1.55 -32.09 -1.26
CA SER A 103 -1.76 -31.87 -2.70
C SER A 103 -0.53 -31.29 -3.43
N ALA A 104 0.47 -30.82 -2.68
CA ALA A 104 1.72 -30.27 -3.19
C ALA A 104 2.94 -31.02 -2.60
N SER A 105 2.77 -32.31 -2.28
CA SER A 105 3.79 -33.20 -1.73
C SER A 105 3.99 -34.42 -2.63
N GLY A 106 5.17 -35.03 -2.58
CA GLY A 106 5.51 -36.20 -3.41
C GLY A 106 5.57 -35.89 -4.91
N ILE A 107 5.79 -34.64 -5.31
CA ILE A 107 5.97 -34.24 -6.70
C ILE A 107 7.26 -34.89 -7.22
N GLN A 108 7.23 -35.48 -8.42
CA GLN A 108 8.47 -36.03 -8.99
C GLN A 108 9.43 -34.88 -9.31
N ARG A 109 10.73 -35.09 -9.07
CA ARG A 109 11.76 -34.06 -9.34
C ARG A 109 11.68 -33.48 -10.76
N SER A 110 11.35 -34.30 -11.77
CA SER A 110 11.16 -33.85 -13.15
C SER A 110 9.96 -32.93 -13.37
N ASP A 111 8.97 -32.99 -12.49
CA ASP A 111 7.71 -32.25 -12.61
C ASP A 111 7.75 -30.93 -11.81
N VAL A 112 8.74 -30.74 -10.93
CA VAL A 112 8.90 -29.54 -10.09
C VAL A 112 8.91 -28.23 -10.91
N PRO A 113 9.66 -28.10 -12.03
CA PRO A 113 9.63 -26.85 -12.82
C PRO A 113 8.22 -26.52 -13.33
N ALA A 114 7.50 -27.52 -13.82
CA ALA A 114 6.13 -27.34 -14.32
C ALA A 114 5.15 -27.02 -13.18
N PHE A 115 5.32 -27.65 -12.01
CA PHE A 115 4.53 -27.37 -10.81
C PHE A 115 4.65 -25.90 -10.40
N TYR A 116 5.87 -25.38 -10.25
CA TYR A 116 6.07 -23.99 -9.83
C TYR A 116 5.67 -22.97 -10.90
N ARG A 117 5.89 -23.27 -12.19
CA ARG A 117 5.35 -22.43 -13.28
C ARG A 117 3.83 -22.30 -13.18
N ASP A 118 3.13 -23.42 -13.00
CA ASP A 118 1.67 -23.42 -12.93
C ASP A 118 1.19 -22.75 -11.63
N LEU A 119 1.86 -22.98 -10.50
CA LEU A 119 1.58 -22.29 -9.23
C LEU A 119 1.64 -20.77 -9.38
N LEU A 120 2.66 -20.26 -10.08
CA LEU A 120 2.89 -18.82 -10.23
C LEU A 120 2.05 -18.17 -11.35
N ASN A 121 1.77 -18.89 -12.45
CA ASN A 121 1.26 -18.24 -13.68
C ASN A 121 0.01 -18.88 -14.29
N LYS A 122 -0.63 -19.85 -13.61
CA LYS A 122 -1.85 -20.51 -14.10
C LYS A 122 -2.91 -20.57 -12.99
N PRO A 123 -4.12 -20.01 -13.21
CA PRO A 123 -5.19 -20.12 -12.22
C PRO A 123 -5.53 -21.59 -11.92
N GLY A 124 -5.56 -21.95 -10.63
CA GLY A 124 -5.87 -23.31 -10.17
C GLY A 124 -6.22 -23.37 -8.68
N ASP A 125 -6.46 -24.58 -8.18
CA ASP A 125 -6.94 -24.76 -6.80
C ASP A 125 -5.90 -24.37 -5.74
N ILE A 126 -4.61 -24.65 -5.99
CA ILE A 126 -3.52 -24.42 -5.03
C ILE A 126 -3.26 -22.92 -4.82
N ASN A 127 -3.25 -22.13 -5.89
CA ASN A 127 -3.11 -20.67 -5.82
C ASN A 127 -4.46 -19.94 -5.74
N ARG A 128 -5.57 -20.68 -5.56
CA ARG A 128 -6.93 -20.14 -5.42
C ARG A 128 -7.38 -19.28 -6.60
N GLY A 129 -6.84 -19.55 -7.79
CA GLY A 129 -7.10 -18.80 -9.01
C GLY A 129 -6.20 -17.57 -9.21
N HIS A 130 -5.35 -17.25 -8.24
CA HIS A 130 -4.52 -16.05 -8.29
C HIS A 130 -3.14 -16.31 -8.88
N THR A 131 -2.61 -15.34 -9.62
CA THR A 131 -1.36 -15.52 -10.37
C THR A 131 -0.49 -14.26 -10.40
N LEU A 132 0.79 -14.42 -10.72
CA LEU A 132 1.69 -13.32 -11.01
C LEU A 132 1.22 -12.51 -12.23
N HIS A 133 0.65 -13.17 -13.25
CA HIS A 133 0.02 -12.49 -14.38
C HIS A 133 -1.12 -11.56 -13.92
N GLU A 134 -2.04 -12.05 -13.07
CA GLU A 134 -3.13 -11.26 -12.50
C GLU A 134 -2.60 -10.04 -11.74
N TYR A 135 -1.58 -10.24 -10.89
CA TYR A 135 -0.97 -9.16 -10.12
C TYR A 135 -0.49 -8.02 -11.04
N TRP A 136 0.32 -8.34 -12.04
CA TRP A 136 0.87 -7.32 -12.95
C TRP A 136 -0.22 -6.67 -13.81
N MET A 137 -1.23 -7.44 -14.25
CA MET A 137 -2.38 -6.88 -14.96
C MET A 137 -3.15 -5.92 -14.07
N GLN A 138 -3.38 -6.26 -12.80
CA GLN A 138 -4.06 -5.36 -11.88
C GLN A 138 -3.24 -4.11 -11.59
N ASP A 139 -1.97 -4.29 -11.25
CA ASP A 139 -1.09 -3.22 -10.79
C ASP A 139 -0.77 -2.20 -11.88
N SER A 140 -0.83 -2.61 -13.14
CA SER A 140 -0.63 -1.77 -14.31
C SER A 140 -1.92 -1.38 -15.05
N LEU A 141 -3.10 -1.61 -14.46
CA LEU A 141 -4.40 -1.35 -15.08
C LEU A 141 -4.54 -2.01 -16.47
N GLY A 142 -3.98 -3.21 -16.62
CA GLY A 142 -4.05 -4.07 -17.79
C GLY A 142 -2.95 -3.80 -18.83
N ARG A 143 -1.95 -2.97 -18.53
CA ARG A 143 -0.88 -2.64 -19.48
C ARG A 143 0.17 -3.74 -19.60
N TYR A 144 0.50 -4.39 -18.49
CA TYR A 144 1.52 -5.42 -18.42
C TYR A 144 0.99 -6.72 -17.83
N GLY A 145 1.31 -7.83 -18.48
CA GLY A 145 1.10 -9.17 -17.93
C GLY A 145 2.41 -9.93 -17.79
N VAL A 146 2.36 -11.18 -17.31
CA VAL A 146 3.55 -12.06 -17.22
C VAL A 146 3.32 -13.38 -17.95
N ASP A 147 4.34 -13.84 -18.66
CA ASP A 147 4.46 -15.17 -19.25
C ASP A 147 5.71 -15.87 -18.67
N LEU A 148 5.53 -17.05 -18.07
CA LEU A 148 6.62 -17.85 -17.49
C LEU A 148 6.92 -19.11 -18.30
N THR A 149 8.20 -19.34 -18.60
CA THR A 149 8.70 -20.61 -19.15
C THR A 149 9.67 -21.26 -18.17
N ALA A 150 9.38 -22.49 -17.75
CA ALA A 150 10.20 -23.17 -16.74
C ALA A 150 11.26 -24.11 -17.33
N PHE A 151 12.39 -24.17 -16.63
CA PHE A 151 13.59 -24.97 -16.94
C PHE A 151 14.12 -25.65 -15.67
N GLY A 152 14.93 -26.70 -15.83
CA GLY A 152 15.45 -27.52 -14.73
C GLY A 152 14.64 -28.80 -14.52
N ALA A 153 14.71 -29.47 -13.37
CA ALA A 153 15.50 -29.13 -12.18
C ALA A 153 17.01 -29.35 -12.36
N TYR A 154 17.81 -28.29 -12.17
CA TYR A 154 19.28 -28.36 -12.24
C TYR A 154 19.89 -28.71 -10.89
N ALA A 155 20.80 -29.69 -10.87
CA ALA A 155 21.57 -30.01 -9.68
C ALA A 155 22.78 -29.07 -9.57
N MET A 156 22.80 -28.25 -8.53
CA MET A 156 23.88 -27.29 -8.26
C MET A 156 25.20 -28.01 -7.92
N PRO A 157 26.35 -27.42 -8.28
CA PRO A 157 27.66 -28.05 -8.09
C PRO A 157 28.14 -28.05 -6.62
N ALA A 158 27.57 -27.20 -5.78
CA ALA A 158 27.91 -27.06 -4.36
C ALA A 158 26.68 -27.30 -3.47
N SER A 159 26.92 -27.38 -2.16
CA SER A 159 25.87 -27.61 -1.17
C SER A 159 25.06 -26.34 -0.92
N SER A 160 23.81 -26.47 -0.48
CA SER A 160 22.89 -25.35 -0.28
C SER A 160 23.46 -24.25 0.64
N PHE A 161 24.10 -24.64 1.75
CA PHE A 161 24.70 -23.71 2.70
C PHE A 161 25.91 -22.94 2.14
N GLU A 162 26.56 -23.44 1.08
CA GLU A 162 27.66 -22.72 0.44
C GLU A 162 27.16 -21.49 -0.36
N TYR A 163 25.88 -21.48 -0.74
CA TYR A 163 25.22 -20.34 -1.35
C TYR A 163 24.46 -19.48 -0.33
N GLY A 164 23.94 -20.08 0.75
CA GLY A 164 23.16 -19.33 1.74
C GLY A 164 23.96 -18.61 2.82
N ILE A 165 25.13 -19.13 3.21
CA ILE A 165 26.02 -18.44 4.15
C ILE A 165 26.87 -17.44 3.37
N GLU A 166 26.59 -16.16 3.55
CA GLU A 166 27.23 -15.07 2.83
C GLU A 166 28.06 -14.18 3.77
N ASP A 167 29.12 -13.58 3.22
CA ASP A 167 30.03 -12.78 4.03
C ASP A 167 29.36 -11.52 4.60
N ARG A 168 28.48 -10.91 3.82
CA ARG A 168 27.77 -9.67 4.17
C ARG A 168 26.77 -9.87 5.31
N MET A 169 26.07 -11.00 5.35
CA MET A 169 24.92 -11.21 6.23
C MET A 169 25.25 -12.09 7.44
N ASN A 170 26.10 -13.11 7.26
CA ASN A 170 26.28 -14.19 8.23
C ASN A 170 27.71 -14.22 8.81
N GLY A 171 28.25 -13.06 9.15
CA GLY A 171 29.50 -12.99 9.94
C GLY A 171 30.78 -13.32 9.17
N ASN A 172 30.86 -12.96 7.87
CA ASN A 172 32.12 -12.95 7.11
C ASN A 172 32.91 -14.28 7.20
N GLY A 173 32.25 -15.39 6.86
CA GLY A 173 32.82 -16.73 6.85
C GLY A 173 32.89 -17.43 8.21
N GLU A 174 32.52 -16.79 9.32
CA GLU A 174 32.57 -17.37 10.67
C GLU A 174 31.74 -18.66 10.80
N TYR A 175 30.56 -18.68 10.18
CA TYR A 175 29.64 -19.82 10.26
C TYR A 175 29.77 -20.82 9.10
N CYS A 176 30.76 -20.62 8.22
CA CYS A 176 31.01 -21.52 7.10
C CYS A 176 31.73 -22.81 7.58
N PRO A 177 31.23 -24.00 7.20
CA PRO A 177 31.93 -25.26 7.46
C PRO A 177 33.34 -25.31 6.88
N SER A 178 34.31 -25.74 7.70
CA SER A 178 35.70 -26.00 7.35
C SER A 178 35.81 -27.01 6.20
N GLY A 179 36.62 -26.67 5.21
CA GLY A 179 36.79 -27.46 3.99
C GLY A 179 35.77 -27.13 2.88
N TYR A 180 34.81 -26.24 3.14
CA TYR A 180 33.86 -25.73 2.16
C TYR A 180 34.16 -24.27 1.82
N LYS A 181 33.59 -23.79 0.71
CA LYS A 181 33.66 -22.39 0.30
C LYS A 181 32.25 -21.84 0.24
N CYS A 182 31.87 -21.07 1.26
CA CYS A 182 30.62 -20.31 1.26
C CYS A 182 30.76 -19.00 0.45
N ASP A 183 29.74 -18.15 0.44
CA ASP A 183 29.68 -16.94 -0.39
C ASP A 183 29.80 -17.26 -1.89
N ARG A 184 29.14 -18.33 -2.34
CA ARG A 184 29.12 -18.73 -3.75
C ARG A 184 28.05 -17.97 -4.52
N ASP A 185 28.38 -17.62 -5.76
CA ASP A 185 27.44 -16.96 -6.67
C ASP A 185 26.46 -17.98 -7.25
N ILE A 186 25.25 -17.97 -6.70
CA ILE A 186 24.13 -18.81 -7.15
C ILE A 186 23.71 -18.51 -8.59
N ARG A 187 23.78 -17.25 -9.03
CA ARG A 187 23.39 -16.83 -10.39
C ARG A 187 24.38 -17.37 -11.40
N ALA A 188 25.67 -17.22 -11.14
CA ALA A 188 26.71 -17.73 -12.04
C ALA A 188 26.56 -19.22 -12.30
N ASP A 189 26.39 -20.02 -11.24
CA ASP A 189 26.26 -21.47 -11.35
C ASP A 189 24.91 -21.89 -11.98
N ALA A 190 23.79 -21.34 -11.50
CA ALA A 190 22.44 -21.71 -11.99
C ALA A 190 22.23 -21.31 -13.46
N LEU A 191 22.56 -20.07 -13.83
CA LEU A 191 22.42 -19.61 -15.21
C LEU A 191 23.43 -20.29 -16.13
N GLY A 192 24.61 -20.66 -15.63
CA GLY A 192 25.58 -21.47 -16.36
C GLY A 192 25.04 -22.85 -16.73
N LEU A 193 24.40 -23.55 -15.78
CA LEU A 193 23.76 -24.84 -16.02
C LEU A 193 22.61 -24.74 -17.02
N TRP A 194 21.73 -23.76 -16.84
CA TRP A 194 20.61 -23.51 -17.76
C TRP A 194 21.09 -23.21 -19.18
N ARG A 195 22.03 -22.28 -19.35
CA ARG A 195 22.61 -21.91 -20.66
C ARG A 195 23.32 -23.07 -21.34
N ALA A 196 23.94 -23.97 -20.57
CA ALA A 196 24.56 -25.18 -21.12
C ALA A 196 23.53 -26.16 -21.70
N GLU A 197 22.31 -26.22 -21.16
CA GLU A 197 21.23 -27.04 -21.70
C GLU A 197 20.58 -26.40 -22.93
N VAL A 198 20.12 -25.15 -22.81
CA VAL A 198 19.25 -24.52 -23.82
C VAL A 198 20.02 -23.77 -24.92
N GLY A 199 21.29 -23.48 -24.68
CA GLY A 199 22.14 -22.64 -25.51
C GLY A 199 21.88 -21.15 -25.34
N ASN A 200 22.92 -20.33 -25.57
CA ASN A 200 22.85 -18.88 -25.36
C ASN A 200 21.74 -18.20 -26.18
N ALA A 201 21.53 -18.60 -27.44
CA ALA A 201 20.48 -17.99 -28.28
C ALA A 201 19.06 -18.16 -27.69
N THR A 202 18.77 -19.31 -27.08
CA THR A 202 17.48 -19.54 -26.39
C THR A 202 17.43 -18.75 -25.10
N ALA A 203 18.49 -18.78 -24.29
CA ALA A 203 18.55 -18.04 -23.04
C ALA A 203 18.39 -16.53 -23.24
N ASP A 204 19.03 -15.96 -24.26
CA ASP A 204 19.00 -14.54 -24.60
C ASP A 204 17.66 -14.10 -25.24
N SER A 205 16.72 -15.03 -25.48
CA SER A 205 15.35 -14.71 -25.92
C SER A 205 14.40 -14.36 -24.78
N PHE A 206 14.80 -14.65 -23.53
CA PHE A 206 14.10 -14.19 -22.34
C PHE A 206 14.67 -12.84 -21.91
N GLU A 207 13.80 -11.93 -21.51
CA GLU A 207 14.25 -10.62 -21.04
C GLU A 207 14.76 -10.66 -19.60
N LEU A 208 14.23 -11.57 -18.78
CA LEU A 208 14.50 -11.70 -17.36
C LEU A 208 14.50 -13.18 -16.94
N VAL A 209 15.14 -13.47 -15.79
CA VAL A 209 15.21 -14.82 -15.22
C VAL A 209 14.83 -14.81 -13.74
N PHE A 210 13.93 -15.70 -13.34
CA PHE A 210 13.71 -16.07 -11.94
C PHE A 210 14.42 -17.39 -11.66
N ILE A 211 15.20 -17.43 -10.58
CA ILE A 211 15.88 -18.62 -10.09
C ILE A 211 15.15 -19.09 -8.84
N LEU A 212 14.52 -20.26 -8.91
CA LEU A 212 13.84 -20.87 -7.78
C LEU A 212 14.72 -21.97 -7.17
N SER A 213 15.21 -21.72 -5.96
CA SER A 213 16.02 -22.64 -5.17
C SER A 213 15.17 -23.56 -4.30
N ALA A 214 15.56 -24.84 -4.21
CA ALA A 214 15.01 -25.78 -3.24
C ALA A 214 15.15 -25.27 -1.78
N GLY A 215 14.11 -25.48 -0.97
CA GLY A 215 14.05 -25.14 0.45
C GLY A 215 13.46 -23.77 0.77
N GLN A 216 13.71 -23.32 2.00
CA GLN A 216 13.29 -22.03 2.52
C GLN A 216 14.32 -20.93 2.22
N ASP A 217 13.89 -19.68 2.32
CA ASP A 217 14.75 -18.50 2.42
C ASP A 217 15.03 -18.11 3.90
N GLU A 218 16.10 -17.33 4.14
CA GLU A 218 16.45 -16.87 5.50
C GLU A 218 15.33 -16.00 6.10
N SER A 219 14.74 -15.11 5.30
CA SER A 219 13.67 -14.17 5.72
C SER A 219 12.46 -14.87 6.34
N SER A 220 12.04 -15.99 5.78
CA SER A 220 10.88 -16.78 6.24
C SER A 220 11.18 -17.66 7.45
N THR A 221 12.45 -17.87 7.81
CA THR A 221 12.83 -18.86 8.84
C THR A 221 13.55 -18.27 10.04
N TRP A 222 14.21 -17.12 9.91
CA TRP A 222 15.13 -16.62 10.95
C TRP A 222 14.44 -16.38 12.30
N GLN A 223 13.23 -15.80 12.32
CA GLN A 223 12.57 -15.46 13.59
C GLN A 223 11.90 -16.69 14.21
N GLU A 224 11.20 -17.46 13.37
CA GLU A 224 10.47 -18.68 13.72
C GLU A 224 11.39 -19.75 14.31
N PHE A 225 12.56 -19.95 13.70
CA PHE A 225 13.58 -20.91 14.17
C PHE A 225 14.74 -20.21 14.89
N GLY A 226 14.46 -19.03 15.45
CA GLY A 226 15.31 -18.29 16.36
C GLY A 226 14.58 -18.00 17.66
N GLU A 227 14.39 -16.72 17.96
CA GLU A 227 13.88 -16.24 19.25
C GLU A 227 12.44 -16.63 19.58
N MET A 228 11.65 -17.03 18.59
CA MET A 228 10.28 -17.54 18.82
C MET A 228 10.27 -18.94 19.40
N ARG A 229 11.19 -19.80 18.93
CA ARG A 229 11.24 -21.22 19.30
C ARG A 229 12.23 -21.50 20.41
N PHE A 230 13.31 -20.73 20.49
CA PHE A 230 14.41 -20.93 21.42
C PHE A 230 14.54 -19.70 22.33
N GLN A 231 14.72 -19.95 23.64
CA GLN A 231 14.80 -18.87 24.62
C GLN A 231 16.11 -18.08 24.50
N SER A 232 17.19 -18.77 24.10
CA SER A 232 18.49 -18.21 23.81
C SER A 232 19.17 -19.02 22.69
N ARG A 233 20.24 -18.47 22.13
CA ARG A 233 21.06 -19.14 21.11
C ARG A 233 21.67 -20.48 21.57
N ASP A 234 21.88 -20.64 22.89
CA ASP A 234 22.45 -21.85 23.47
C ASP A 234 21.40 -22.98 23.62
N ASP A 235 20.11 -22.64 23.47
CA ASP A 235 19.00 -23.61 23.51
C ASP A 235 18.71 -24.23 22.13
N VAL A 236 19.44 -23.84 21.07
CA VAL A 236 19.24 -24.37 19.72
C VAL A 236 19.82 -25.80 19.66
N PRO A 237 18.99 -26.83 19.38
CA PRO A 237 19.43 -28.21 19.39
C PRO A 237 20.16 -28.58 18.09
N ASP A 238 20.95 -29.64 18.12
CA ASP A 238 21.77 -30.11 16.98
C ASP A 238 20.97 -30.33 15.69
N ALA A 239 19.68 -30.66 15.80
CA ALA A 239 18.79 -30.83 14.63
C ALA A 239 18.60 -29.56 13.79
N PHE A 240 18.84 -28.38 14.38
CA PHE A 240 18.84 -27.08 13.69
C PHE A 240 20.26 -26.49 13.54
N GLY A 241 21.28 -27.28 13.87
CA GLY A 241 22.69 -26.95 13.69
C GLY A 241 23.24 -27.31 12.32
N PRO A 242 24.54 -27.12 12.10
CA PRO A 242 25.23 -27.58 10.89
C PRO A 242 25.16 -29.12 10.74
N PRO A 243 25.27 -29.64 9.50
CA PRO A 243 25.28 -31.09 9.27
C PRO A 243 26.28 -31.83 10.18
N PRO A 244 25.89 -33.00 10.76
CA PRO A 244 26.75 -33.72 11.68
C PRO A 244 28.13 -34.05 11.09
N GLY A 245 29.18 -33.81 11.88
CA GLY A 245 30.56 -34.07 11.48
C GLY A 245 31.25 -32.92 10.73
N LEU A 246 30.55 -31.81 10.48
CA LEU A 246 31.16 -30.59 9.99
C LEU A 246 31.69 -29.74 11.16
N ASN A 247 32.93 -29.28 11.05
CA ASN A 247 33.54 -28.28 11.94
C ASN A 247 33.66 -26.96 11.16
N GLY A 248 33.85 -25.83 11.83
CA GLY A 248 34.14 -24.52 11.22
C GLY A 248 35.63 -24.20 11.20
N GLY A 249 36.01 -23.09 10.56
CA GLY A 249 37.42 -22.67 10.44
C GLY A 249 38.16 -22.51 11.77
N ASN A 250 37.42 -22.25 12.88
CA ASN A 250 37.95 -22.01 14.22
C ASN A 250 37.56 -23.07 15.29
N GLY A 251 36.97 -24.22 14.91
CA GLY A 251 36.55 -25.26 15.87
C GLY A 251 35.17 -25.86 15.55
N THR A 252 34.43 -26.35 16.56
CA THR A 252 33.04 -26.80 16.36
C THR A 252 32.15 -25.59 16.05
N LEU A 253 31.38 -25.64 14.97
CA LEU A 253 30.39 -24.61 14.67
C LEU A 253 29.26 -24.64 15.71
N PRO A 254 28.77 -23.48 16.17
CA PRO A 254 27.57 -23.44 17.00
C PRO A 254 26.32 -23.89 16.22
N ASN A 255 25.28 -24.30 16.94
CA ASN A 255 23.96 -24.59 16.35
C ASN A 255 23.18 -23.33 15.95
N TRP A 256 23.77 -22.15 16.13
CA TRP A 256 23.21 -20.85 15.80
C TRP A 256 24.17 -20.05 14.92
N ALA A 257 23.67 -19.07 14.19
CA ALA A 257 24.48 -18.17 13.36
C ALA A 257 23.83 -16.80 13.25
N LYS A 258 24.62 -15.78 12.94
CA LYS A 258 24.14 -14.43 12.63
C LYS A 258 23.31 -14.45 11.34
N THR A 259 22.31 -13.57 11.28
CA THR A 259 21.44 -13.36 10.10
C THR A 259 21.59 -11.92 9.61
N ARG A 260 20.95 -11.58 8.49
CA ARG A 260 20.84 -10.19 8.03
C ARG A 260 20.24 -9.26 9.09
N TYR A 261 19.28 -9.75 9.86
CA TYR A 261 18.44 -8.94 10.74
C TYR A 261 18.99 -8.82 12.15
N VAL A 262 19.43 -9.94 12.72
CA VAL A 262 19.77 -10.07 14.14
C VAL A 262 21.05 -10.89 14.34
N ASP A 263 21.65 -10.72 15.52
CA ASP A 263 22.91 -11.35 15.87
C ASP A 263 22.86 -12.88 15.98
N TRP A 264 21.67 -13.48 16.06
CA TRP A 264 21.54 -14.94 16.06
C TRP A 264 20.15 -15.44 15.61
N SER A 265 20.16 -16.57 14.91
CA SER A 265 19.06 -17.53 14.74
C SER A 265 19.67 -18.95 14.73
N SER A 266 18.88 -20.01 14.55
CA SER A 266 19.45 -21.33 14.28
C SER A 266 20.34 -21.32 13.03
N TRP A 267 21.40 -22.12 13.03
CA TRP A 267 22.32 -22.24 11.90
C TRP A 267 21.58 -22.68 10.64
N ALA A 268 20.62 -23.61 10.78
CA ALA A 268 19.80 -24.05 9.67
C ALA A 268 19.06 -22.87 8.99
N ALA A 269 18.41 -22.00 9.76
CA ALA A 269 17.71 -20.83 9.22
C ALA A 269 18.66 -19.83 8.55
N ALA A 270 19.79 -19.53 9.19
CA ALA A 270 20.82 -18.62 8.66
C ALA A 270 21.59 -19.20 7.44
N SER A 271 21.51 -20.51 7.21
CA SER A 271 22.15 -21.17 6.06
C SER A 271 21.27 -21.22 4.81
N ASN A 272 20.05 -20.68 4.90
CA ASN A 272 19.15 -20.56 3.76
C ASN A 272 19.53 -19.34 2.90
N ILE A 273 19.21 -19.40 1.61
CA ILE A 273 19.54 -18.30 0.70
C ILE A 273 18.72 -17.05 1.01
N TRP A 274 19.25 -15.90 0.62
CA TRP A 274 18.54 -14.63 0.67
C TRP A 274 17.93 -14.27 -0.70
N PRO A 275 16.61 -14.02 -0.81
CA PRO A 275 16.00 -13.56 -2.05
C PRO A 275 16.48 -12.16 -2.43
N ASN A 276 16.86 -11.98 -3.69
CA ASN A 276 17.32 -10.68 -4.19
C ASN A 276 17.28 -10.62 -5.72
N ALA A 277 17.32 -9.42 -6.28
CA ALA A 277 17.39 -9.14 -7.70
C ALA A 277 18.65 -8.36 -8.09
N GLY A 278 19.15 -8.63 -9.29
CA GLY A 278 20.34 -8.00 -9.85
C GLY A 278 20.75 -8.63 -11.17
N ASP A 279 21.45 -7.88 -12.01
CA ASP A 279 22.05 -8.37 -13.26
C ASP A 279 21.06 -9.11 -14.19
N GLY A 280 19.82 -8.61 -14.28
CA GLY A 280 18.77 -9.18 -15.14
C GLY A 280 18.13 -10.47 -14.60
N SER A 281 18.37 -10.84 -13.35
CA SER A 281 17.78 -12.02 -12.71
C SER A 281 17.45 -11.82 -11.24
N SER A 282 16.56 -12.64 -10.71
CA SER A 282 16.28 -12.69 -9.27
C SER A 282 16.31 -14.11 -8.73
N THR A 283 16.54 -14.22 -7.43
CA THR A 283 16.64 -15.48 -6.70
C THR A 283 15.53 -15.57 -5.68
N GLN A 284 14.85 -16.69 -5.62
CA GLN A 284 13.76 -17.02 -4.69
C GLN A 284 13.95 -18.44 -4.17
N ALA A 285 13.22 -18.79 -3.11
CA ALA A 285 13.15 -20.13 -2.55
C ALA A 285 11.77 -20.76 -2.76
N GLU A 286 11.61 -22.05 -2.47
CA GLU A 286 10.30 -22.72 -2.51
C GLU A 286 9.29 -22.13 -1.51
N SER A 287 9.76 -21.41 -0.46
CA SER A 287 8.92 -20.65 0.49
C SER A 287 8.58 -19.24 0.04
N SER A 288 9.22 -18.72 -1.00
CA SER A 288 8.95 -17.37 -1.49
C SER A 288 7.66 -17.37 -2.29
N GLY A 289 6.66 -16.60 -1.83
CA GLY A 289 5.35 -16.53 -2.50
C GLY A 289 5.34 -15.54 -3.68
N MET A 290 4.21 -15.47 -4.42
CA MET A 290 4.12 -14.63 -5.64
C MET A 290 4.41 -13.15 -5.35
N GLY A 291 4.13 -12.66 -4.14
CA GLY A 291 4.49 -11.31 -3.73
C GLY A 291 6.00 -11.05 -3.79
N THR A 292 6.84 -12.04 -3.46
CA THR A 292 8.30 -11.93 -3.63
C THR A 292 8.69 -11.91 -5.10
N TYR A 293 8.04 -12.70 -5.97
CA TYR A 293 8.34 -12.62 -7.40
C TYR A 293 7.92 -11.28 -8.02
N ALA A 294 6.79 -10.72 -7.58
CA ALA A 294 6.35 -9.38 -7.96
C ALA A 294 7.37 -8.31 -7.54
N HIS A 295 7.82 -8.37 -6.28
CA HIS A 295 8.86 -7.50 -5.73
C HIS A 295 10.14 -7.49 -6.55
N GLU A 296 10.67 -8.67 -6.78
CA GLU A 296 11.96 -8.82 -7.41
C GLU A 296 11.88 -8.45 -8.89
N LEU A 297 10.72 -8.65 -9.53
CA LEU A 297 10.47 -8.14 -10.87
C LEU A 297 10.49 -6.61 -10.91
N SER A 298 9.94 -5.91 -9.92
CA SER A 298 10.02 -4.45 -9.86
C SER A 298 11.47 -3.96 -9.89
N HIS A 299 12.39 -4.61 -9.17
CA HIS A 299 13.81 -4.28 -9.23
C HIS A 299 14.41 -4.46 -10.62
N LEU A 300 14.02 -5.53 -11.30
CA LEU A 300 14.43 -5.80 -12.68
C LEU A 300 13.85 -4.78 -13.68
N LEU A 301 12.80 -4.06 -13.30
CA LEU A 301 12.22 -2.95 -14.07
C LEU A 301 12.81 -1.58 -13.70
N GLY A 302 13.67 -1.50 -12.68
CA GLY A 302 14.50 -0.34 -12.40
C GLY A 302 14.06 0.51 -11.23
N ILE A 303 13.63 -0.11 -10.12
CA ILE A 303 13.44 0.55 -8.83
C ILE A 303 14.23 -0.19 -7.74
N GLY A 304 14.73 0.50 -6.73
CA GLY A 304 15.40 -0.09 -5.58
C GLY A 304 14.42 -0.51 -4.48
N ASP A 305 14.97 -1.16 -3.45
CA ASP A 305 14.27 -1.37 -2.18
C ASP A 305 13.99 -0.02 -1.47
N ASN A 306 12.95 0.05 -0.63
CA ASN A 306 12.67 1.20 0.23
C ASN A 306 12.18 0.77 1.62
N TYR A 307 13.06 0.09 2.36
CA TYR A 307 12.79 -0.37 3.72
C TYR A 307 14.06 -0.34 4.57
N ASN A 308 13.88 -0.19 5.86
CA ASN A 308 14.94 -0.27 6.87
C ASN A 308 15.09 -1.71 7.41
N ASN A 309 16.18 -1.96 8.15
CA ASN A 309 16.21 -3.13 9.05
C ASN A 309 15.44 -2.76 10.34
N PRO A 310 14.30 -3.40 10.65
CA PRO A 310 13.50 -3.08 11.83
C PRO A 310 14.23 -3.32 13.16
N TYR A 311 15.30 -4.12 13.16
CA TYR A 311 16.08 -4.45 14.35
C TYR A 311 17.44 -3.72 14.41
N GLY A 312 17.67 -2.75 13.51
CA GLY A 312 18.89 -1.96 13.46
C GLY A 312 19.18 -1.15 14.73
N ASN A 313 20.44 -0.75 14.91
CA ASN A 313 20.90 0.12 16.00
C ASN A 313 21.86 1.20 15.46
N PRO A 314 21.47 2.49 15.41
CA PRO A 314 20.18 3.04 15.84
C PRO A 314 19.00 2.50 15.01
N ARG A 315 17.79 2.57 15.57
CA ARG A 315 16.56 2.25 14.85
C ARG A 315 16.13 3.45 14.01
N ALA A 316 15.64 3.19 12.82
CA ALA A 316 14.91 4.16 12.00
C ALA A 316 13.45 3.69 11.88
N ALA A 317 12.48 4.59 11.80
CA ALA A 317 11.09 4.26 11.51
C ALA A 317 10.94 3.66 10.11
N PRO A 318 9.90 2.85 9.87
CA PRO A 318 9.62 2.36 8.53
C PRO A 318 9.33 3.50 7.56
N MET A 319 9.85 3.36 6.35
CA MET A 319 9.72 4.37 5.30
C MET A 319 8.37 4.28 4.57
N LEU A 320 7.76 3.09 4.55
CA LEU A 320 6.51 2.81 3.85
C LEU A 320 5.74 1.74 4.63
N ALA A 321 4.42 1.88 4.71
CA ALA A 321 3.51 0.83 5.21
C ALA A 321 3.66 -0.44 4.35
N PRO A 322 3.01 -1.60 4.64
CA PRO A 322 3.23 -2.84 3.89
C PRO A 322 3.27 -2.59 2.37
N SER A 323 4.48 -2.46 1.86
CA SER A 323 4.82 -2.13 0.48
C SER A 323 4.41 -3.33 -0.38
N PRO A 324 4.21 -3.19 -1.70
CA PRO A 324 3.76 -4.21 -2.68
C PRO A 324 4.27 -5.67 -2.60
N CYS A 325 5.09 -6.04 -1.62
CA CYS A 325 6.17 -6.99 -1.84
C CYS A 325 6.65 -7.71 -0.59
N LEU A 326 6.55 -7.10 0.57
CA LEU A 326 7.16 -7.63 1.78
C LEU A 326 6.22 -7.30 2.91
N THR A 327 5.31 -8.23 3.19
CA THR A 327 5.08 -8.76 4.54
C THR A 327 3.69 -9.31 4.72
N VAL A 328 3.64 -10.55 5.19
CA VAL A 328 2.38 -11.25 5.34
C VAL A 328 2.57 -12.37 6.35
N ALA A 329 1.79 -12.30 7.43
CA ALA A 329 1.42 -13.36 8.35
C ALA A 329 2.54 -14.29 8.82
N ARG A 330 3.07 -13.99 10.02
CA ARG A 330 4.03 -14.78 10.83
C ARG A 330 4.00 -16.30 10.63
N LEU A 331 2.83 -16.92 10.73
CA LEU A 331 2.69 -18.39 10.69
C LEU A 331 2.61 -18.98 9.27
N THR A 332 2.64 -18.14 8.24
CA THR A 332 2.38 -18.55 6.86
C THR A 332 3.54 -18.30 5.90
N ALA A 333 4.53 -17.48 6.29
CA ALA A 333 5.68 -17.12 5.47
C ALA A 333 6.66 -18.29 5.24
N LEU A 334 6.69 -19.30 6.14
CA LEU A 334 7.59 -20.47 6.05
C LEU A 334 7.01 -21.66 5.27
N VAL A 335 5.75 -21.57 4.82
CA VAL A 335 4.99 -22.69 4.28
C VAL A 335 5.40 -22.97 2.83
N ILE A 336 5.55 -24.26 2.51
CA ILE A 336 5.79 -24.73 1.14
C ILE A 336 4.64 -25.64 0.71
N PRO A 337 3.95 -25.32 -0.41
CA PRO A 337 4.09 -24.09 -1.20
C PRO A 337 3.47 -22.85 -0.50
N PRO A 338 3.92 -21.63 -0.84
CA PRO A 338 3.55 -20.39 -0.16
C PRO A 338 2.23 -19.82 -0.70
N VAL A 339 1.13 -20.42 -0.26
CA VAL A 339 -0.24 -20.12 -0.75
C VAL A 339 -1.09 -19.30 0.23
N GLU A 340 -0.50 -18.88 1.33
CA GLU A 340 -1.13 -18.04 2.34
C GLU A 340 -0.43 -16.68 2.32
N GLY A 341 0.16 -16.23 3.42
CA GLY A 341 0.77 -14.92 3.53
C GLY A 341 1.48 -14.43 2.26
N GLY A 342 2.62 -15.02 1.88
CA GLY A 342 3.42 -14.54 0.74
C GLY A 342 2.78 -14.63 -0.65
N SER A 343 1.56 -15.16 -0.76
CA SER A 343 0.94 -15.48 -2.05
C SER A 343 0.51 -14.27 -2.88
N MET A 344 0.20 -13.12 -2.29
CA MET A 344 -0.17 -11.91 -3.03
C MET A 344 0.39 -10.68 -2.32
N GLY A 345 1.21 -9.90 -3.05
CA GLY A 345 1.71 -8.62 -2.56
C GLY A 345 0.68 -7.51 -2.74
N SER A 346 0.85 -6.38 -2.05
CA SER A 346 0.03 -5.19 -2.29
C SER A 346 0.37 -4.52 -3.63
N LEU A 347 -0.42 -3.53 -4.04
CA LEU A 347 -0.11 -2.76 -5.25
C LEU A 347 1.01 -1.77 -5.00
N HIS A 348 1.72 -1.40 -6.07
CA HIS A 348 2.71 -0.34 -6.02
C HIS A 348 2.09 0.99 -5.59
N SER A 349 2.87 1.81 -4.89
CA SER A 349 2.51 3.21 -4.65
C SER A 349 2.32 3.94 -5.97
N LEU A 350 1.57 5.04 -5.97
CA LEU A 350 1.35 5.82 -7.20
C LEU A 350 2.67 6.33 -7.79
N ARG A 351 3.63 6.70 -6.93
CA ARG A 351 4.98 7.12 -7.33
C ARG A 351 5.73 6.00 -8.04
N ASP A 352 5.67 4.79 -7.52
CA ASP A 352 6.35 3.64 -8.11
C ASP A 352 5.68 3.20 -9.42
N LYS A 353 4.35 3.20 -9.45
CA LYS A 353 3.58 2.99 -10.69
C LYS A 353 3.99 3.99 -11.77
N ALA A 354 4.20 5.26 -11.42
CA ALA A 354 4.67 6.27 -12.37
C ALA A 354 6.12 6.02 -12.84
N GLN A 355 7.05 5.73 -11.93
CA GLN A 355 8.45 5.43 -12.30
C GLN A 355 8.57 4.21 -13.21
N LEU A 356 7.83 3.13 -12.89
CA LEU A 356 7.84 1.88 -13.63
C LEU A 356 6.97 1.94 -14.90
N GLY A 357 6.27 3.06 -15.13
CA GLY A 357 5.41 3.26 -16.31
C GLY A 357 4.16 2.37 -16.30
N LEU A 358 3.67 1.98 -15.13
CA LEU A 358 2.50 1.11 -14.93
C LEU A 358 1.18 1.87 -15.08
N VAL A 359 1.17 3.18 -14.89
CA VAL A 359 0.00 4.05 -15.09
C VAL A 359 0.28 5.15 -16.10
N SER A 360 -0.76 5.78 -16.64
CA SER A 360 -0.61 6.96 -17.46
C SER A 360 -0.25 8.16 -16.58
N ASN A 361 0.70 9.00 -17.03
CA ASN A 361 0.97 10.27 -16.36
C ASN A 361 -0.28 11.17 -16.32
N THR A 362 -1.21 11.03 -17.27
CA THR A 362 -2.46 11.82 -17.27
C THR A 362 -3.41 11.48 -16.12
N SER A 363 -3.19 10.36 -15.43
CA SER A 363 -3.97 9.95 -14.25
C SER A 363 -3.42 10.56 -12.95
N ILE A 364 -2.32 11.32 -13.02
CA ILE A 364 -1.71 12.02 -11.88
C ILE A 364 -1.75 13.51 -12.17
N LEU A 365 -2.28 14.31 -11.24
CA LEU A 365 -2.22 15.77 -11.38
C LEU A 365 -0.90 16.28 -10.80
N HIS A 366 -0.03 16.81 -11.67
CA HIS A 366 1.25 17.40 -11.28
C HIS A 366 1.11 18.89 -10.95
N LEU A 367 1.43 19.25 -9.71
CA LEU A 367 1.35 20.59 -9.16
C LEU A 367 2.75 21.08 -8.75
N SER A 368 2.93 22.40 -8.63
CA SER A 368 4.12 22.98 -8.00
C SER A 368 3.71 23.61 -6.67
N ARG A 369 4.51 23.39 -5.62
CA ARG A 369 4.37 24.10 -4.33
C ARG A 369 4.44 25.61 -4.54
N GLU A 370 5.38 26.07 -5.36
CA GLU A 370 5.59 27.49 -5.67
C GLU A 370 4.40 28.04 -6.47
N GLY A 371 3.85 27.24 -7.40
CA GLY A 371 2.61 27.54 -8.11
C GLY A 371 1.43 27.75 -7.17
N LEU A 372 1.24 26.85 -6.19
CA LEU A 372 0.14 26.88 -5.22
C LEU A 372 0.03 28.19 -4.43
N ALA A 373 1.15 28.86 -4.15
CA ALA A 373 1.15 30.16 -3.45
C ALA A 373 0.47 31.28 -4.28
N THR A 374 0.37 31.10 -5.60
CA THR A 374 -0.17 32.09 -6.55
C THR A 374 -1.44 31.64 -7.25
N SER A 375 -1.66 30.33 -7.42
CA SER A 375 -2.89 29.78 -8.02
C SER A 375 -4.03 29.70 -7.02
N GLY A 376 -3.72 29.46 -5.74
CA GLY A 376 -4.69 29.11 -4.71
C GLY A 376 -4.78 27.60 -4.45
N MET A 377 -5.78 27.23 -3.66
CA MET A 377 -6.01 25.84 -3.25
C MET A 377 -6.54 25.00 -4.41
N VAL A 378 -5.95 23.80 -4.55
CA VAL A 378 -6.42 22.77 -5.47
C VAL A 378 -7.34 21.81 -4.72
N VAL A 379 -8.50 21.51 -5.29
CA VAL A 379 -9.45 20.50 -4.81
C VAL A 379 -9.68 19.48 -5.92
N ALA A 380 -9.49 18.20 -5.62
CA ALA A 380 -9.61 17.12 -6.60
C ALA A 380 -10.24 15.86 -6.00
N THR A 381 -10.91 15.07 -6.84
CA THR A 381 -11.36 13.73 -6.48
C THR A 381 -10.35 12.70 -6.98
N VAL A 382 -9.85 11.88 -6.05
CA VAL A 382 -8.84 10.85 -6.31
C VAL A 382 -9.47 9.47 -6.12
N THR A 383 -9.36 8.63 -7.15
CA THR A 383 -9.86 7.24 -7.16
C THR A 383 -8.81 6.30 -6.58
N ALA A 384 -9.26 5.24 -5.89
CA ALA A 384 -8.37 4.22 -5.35
C ALA A 384 -7.43 3.63 -6.41
N ARG A 385 -6.16 3.46 -6.06
CA ARG A 385 -5.07 3.04 -6.98
C ARG A 385 -5.26 1.65 -7.61
N ALA A 386 -6.20 0.87 -7.09
CA ALA A 386 -6.56 -0.45 -7.58
C ALA A 386 -7.54 -0.43 -8.76
N VAL A 387 -8.09 0.73 -9.12
CA VAL A 387 -9.11 0.91 -10.16
C VAL A 387 -8.66 1.96 -11.17
N ASP A 388 -8.90 1.69 -12.45
CA ASP A 388 -8.68 2.67 -13.52
C ASP A 388 -9.68 3.83 -13.35
N PRO A 389 -9.21 5.08 -13.16
CA PRO A 389 -10.09 6.23 -12.95
C PRO A 389 -10.77 6.70 -14.26
N GLY A 390 -10.49 6.04 -15.39
CA GLY A 390 -10.96 6.43 -16.71
C GLY A 390 -10.16 7.60 -17.30
N PRO A 391 -10.56 8.08 -18.50
CA PRO A 391 -9.75 9.01 -19.30
C PRO A 391 -9.60 10.42 -18.70
N SER A 392 -10.46 10.79 -17.75
CA SER A 392 -10.47 12.12 -17.13
C SER A 392 -10.40 12.09 -15.61
N GLY A 393 -10.32 10.91 -15.00
CA GLY A 393 -10.22 10.77 -13.56
C GLY A 393 -8.76 10.73 -13.09
N LEU A 394 -8.55 10.98 -11.80
CA LEU A 394 -7.24 10.97 -11.16
C LEU A 394 -7.09 9.76 -10.24
N MET A 395 -5.89 9.17 -10.23
CA MET A 395 -5.42 8.21 -9.23
C MET A 395 -4.64 8.89 -8.10
N GLY A 396 -4.22 10.14 -8.29
CA GLY A 396 -3.61 10.93 -7.22
C GLY A 396 -3.03 12.26 -7.67
N LEU A 397 -2.36 12.90 -6.71
CA LEU A 397 -1.69 14.19 -6.88
C LEU A 397 -0.19 14.01 -6.66
N ARG A 398 0.61 14.78 -7.39
CA ARG A 398 2.03 14.98 -7.11
C ARG A 398 2.30 16.47 -6.97
N VAL A 399 2.89 16.89 -5.86
CA VAL A 399 3.25 18.30 -5.60
C VAL A 399 4.77 18.42 -5.62
N ASP A 400 5.30 18.99 -6.70
CA ASP A 400 6.72 19.22 -6.93
C ASP A 400 7.21 20.41 -6.08
N MET A 401 8.40 20.28 -5.52
CA MET A 401 9.08 21.31 -4.73
C MET A 401 10.42 21.69 -5.36
N ASP A 402 10.78 22.98 -5.31
CA ASP A 402 12.13 23.42 -5.70
C ASP A 402 13.23 22.83 -4.80
N ALA A 403 12.90 22.59 -3.54
CA ALA A 403 13.72 22.01 -2.49
C ALA A 403 12.85 21.65 -1.28
N ASP A 404 13.20 20.57 -0.61
CA ASP A 404 12.73 20.28 0.75
C ASP A 404 13.37 21.26 1.74
N ARG A 405 12.52 21.90 2.54
CA ARG A 405 12.87 22.93 3.52
C ARG A 405 12.80 22.42 4.95
N SER A 406 12.52 21.14 5.14
CA SER A 406 12.52 20.50 6.46
C SER A 406 13.87 20.68 7.17
N PRO A 407 13.87 20.94 8.48
CA PRO A 407 15.11 21.04 9.23
C PRO A 407 15.86 19.71 9.21
N ALA A 408 17.19 19.76 9.23
CA ALA A 408 17.99 18.54 9.33
C ALA A 408 17.70 17.80 10.64
N CYS A 409 17.59 16.47 10.56
CA CYS A 409 17.43 15.56 11.68
C CYS A 409 18.47 14.41 11.60
N SER A 410 18.53 13.55 12.62
CA SER A 410 19.38 12.36 12.62
C SER A 410 18.69 11.17 13.27
N ILE A 411 18.76 10.02 12.62
CA ILE A 411 18.25 8.74 13.14
C ILE A 411 18.92 8.30 14.45
N GLU A 412 20.12 8.82 14.75
CA GLU A 412 20.81 8.56 16.02
C GLU A 412 20.08 9.14 17.24
N THR A 413 19.26 10.18 17.01
CA THR A 413 18.58 10.93 18.08
C THR A 413 17.07 10.98 17.93
N ASP A 414 16.55 10.70 16.73
CA ASP A 414 15.14 10.76 16.39
C ASP A 414 14.76 9.60 15.44
N VAL A 415 13.99 8.65 15.95
CA VAL A 415 13.56 7.47 15.18
C VAL A 415 12.65 7.85 14.00
N LEU A 416 11.94 8.98 14.08
CA LEU A 416 11.03 9.47 13.03
C LEU A 416 11.76 10.35 12.00
N CYS A 417 13.08 10.46 12.10
CA CYS A 417 13.86 11.23 11.14
C CYS A 417 13.83 10.59 9.76
N ASP A 418 13.29 11.34 8.79
CA ASP A 418 13.15 10.94 7.40
C ASP A 418 14.37 11.31 6.53
N GLY A 419 15.36 12.00 7.10
CA GLY A 419 16.59 12.45 6.43
C GLY A 419 16.47 13.69 5.54
N GLY A 420 15.25 14.17 5.26
CA GLY A 420 14.97 15.27 4.34
C GLY A 420 15.48 15.05 2.90
N GLY A 421 15.43 16.11 2.09
CA GLY A 421 15.94 16.10 0.71
C GLY A 421 14.95 15.59 -0.33
N TYR A 422 13.66 15.59 0.02
CA TYR A 422 12.59 15.14 -0.87
C TYR A 422 12.32 16.13 -2.00
N ASN A 423 11.77 15.63 -3.11
CA ASN A 423 11.44 16.45 -4.27
C ASN A 423 9.94 16.71 -4.37
N HIS A 424 9.10 15.77 -3.92
CA HIS A 424 7.66 15.84 -4.11
C HIS A 424 6.89 15.32 -2.91
N TYR A 425 5.63 15.74 -2.80
CA TYR A 425 4.61 14.98 -2.09
C TYR A 425 3.77 14.18 -3.08
N HIS A 426 3.32 12.99 -2.68
CA HIS A 426 2.27 12.24 -3.37
C HIS A 426 1.06 12.06 -2.45
N VAL A 427 -0.13 12.22 -3.04
CA VAL A 427 -1.43 11.91 -2.43
C VAL A 427 -2.10 10.83 -3.26
N GLU A 428 -2.39 9.69 -2.67
CA GLU A 428 -3.07 8.56 -3.31
C GLU A 428 -4.12 7.94 -2.41
N VAL A 429 -5.03 7.15 -2.99
CA VAL A 429 -6.09 6.45 -2.23
C VAL A 429 -5.84 4.94 -2.25
N VAL A 430 -5.86 4.34 -1.07
CA VAL A 430 -5.78 2.90 -0.85
C VAL A 430 -7.18 2.38 -0.53
N ASP A 431 -7.60 1.30 -1.19
CA ASP A 431 -8.83 0.58 -0.87
C ASP A 431 -8.54 -0.92 -0.86
N ARG A 432 -9.23 -1.65 0.02
CA ARG A 432 -9.02 -3.09 0.23
C ARG A 432 -9.65 -3.93 -0.88
N MET A 433 -9.11 -3.84 -2.10
CA MET A 433 -9.52 -4.60 -3.28
C MET A 433 -8.37 -5.09 -4.16
N GLY A 434 -8.56 -6.27 -4.76
CA GLY A 434 -7.58 -7.08 -5.47
C GLY A 434 -6.33 -7.30 -4.62
N ALA A 435 -5.14 -7.03 -5.16
CA ALA A 435 -3.89 -7.14 -4.41
C ALA A 435 -3.86 -6.27 -3.13
N ASP A 436 -4.51 -5.10 -3.15
CA ASP A 436 -4.65 -4.26 -1.95
C ASP A 436 -5.70 -4.78 -0.94
N SER A 437 -6.42 -5.88 -1.21
CA SER A 437 -7.34 -6.48 -0.22
C SER A 437 -6.68 -6.82 1.11
N PHE A 438 -5.36 -7.05 1.10
CA PHE A 438 -4.56 -7.34 2.27
C PHE A 438 -3.87 -6.11 2.88
N GLN A 439 -4.16 -4.89 2.38
CA GLN A 439 -3.76 -3.67 3.06
C GLN A 439 -4.51 -3.57 4.40
N PRO A 440 -3.85 -3.06 5.46
CA PRO A 440 -4.44 -3.04 6.80
C PRO A 440 -5.70 -2.17 6.87
N ASP A 441 -5.75 -1.12 6.06
CA ASP A 441 -6.78 -0.08 6.12
C ASP A 441 -7.12 0.44 4.72
N HIS A 442 -8.23 1.19 4.61
CA HIS A 442 -8.54 2.02 3.45
C HIS A 442 -8.32 3.49 3.83
N GLY A 443 -8.03 4.38 2.88
CA GLY A 443 -7.86 5.80 3.19
C GLY A 443 -6.94 6.53 2.23
N VAL A 444 -6.49 7.72 2.63
CA VAL A 444 -5.54 8.53 1.85
C VAL A 444 -4.12 8.30 2.38
N LEU A 445 -3.23 7.85 1.49
CA LEU A 445 -1.80 7.78 1.74
C LEU A 445 -1.15 9.09 1.29
N LEU A 446 -0.47 9.75 2.23
CA LEU A 446 0.36 10.93 1.97
C LEU A 446 1.83 10.54 2.16
N SER A 447 2.68 10.88 1.20
CA SER A 447 4.11 10.55 1.27
C SER A 447 4.99 11.65 0.69
N LYS A 448 6.21 11.76 1.22
CA LYS A 448 7.32 12.49 0.60
C LYS A 448 8.12 11.55 -0.30
N THR A 449 8.58 12.04 -1.44
CA THR A 449 9.23 11.20 -2.46
C THR A 449 10.39 11.93 -3.15
N THR A 450 11.38 11.17 -3.62
CA THR A 450 12.49 11.68 -4.43
C THR A 450 12.33 11.27 -5.90
N ASN A 451 13.07 11.95 -6.78
CA ASN A 451 13.17 11.59 -8.20
C ASN A 451 13.94 10.28 -8.42
N ASP A 452 14.88 9.94 -7.54
CA ASP A 452 15.73 8.76 -7.66
C ASP A 452 15.11 7.58 -6.90
N GLY A 453 14.76 6.51 -7.61
CA GLY A 453 14.25 5.29 -7.00
C GLY A 453 15.30 4.31 -6.49
N TRP A 454 16.60 4.67 -6.46
CA TRP A 454 17.67 3.76 -6.01
C TRP A 454 18.24 4.10 -4.64
N THR A 455 18.20 5.36 -4.23
CA THR A 455 18.77 5.81 -2.96
C THR A 455 17.69 5.90 -1.88
N GLN A 456 17.78 5.04 -0.86
CA GLN A 456 16.84 5.03 0.25
C GLN A 456 17.14 6.11 1.30
N PRO A 457 16.10 6.68 1.97
CA PRO A 457 14.68 6.59 1.60
C PRO A 457 14.40 7.40 0.32
N PHE A 458 13.70 6.79 -0.65
CA PHE A 458 13.15 7.53 -1.81
C PHE A 458 11.64 7.76 -1.70
N MET A 459 10.99 7.14 -0.73
CA MET A 459 9.60 7.38 -0.35
C MET A 459 9.48 7.32 1.17
N TRP A 460 8.73 8.24 1.76
CA TRP A 460 8.50 8.33 3.20
C TRP A 460 7.03 8.60 3.49
N THR A 461 6.34 7.65 4.11
CA THR A 461 4.95 7.81 4.55
C THR A 461 4.86 8.88 5.63
N ILE A 462 3.93 9.81 5.44
CA ILE A 462 3.50 10.71 6.52
C ILE A 462 2.46 9.97 7.32
N ASP A 463 2.79 9.67 8.58
CA ASP A 463 1.96 8.88 9.47
C ASP A 463 0.93 9.76 10.19
N ALA A 464 -0.35 9.46 10.03
CA ALA A 464 -1.44 10.11 10.77
C ALA A 464 -1.44 9.75 12.27
N ASN A 465 -0.76 8.66 12.64
CA ASN A 465 -0.72 8.02 13.95
C ASN A 465 0.72 7.65 14.37
N PRO A 466 1.66 8.62 14.45
CA PRO A 466 3.11 8.37 14.59
C PRO A 466 3.55 7.77 15.95
N GLN A 467 2.62 7.51 16.86
CA GLN A 467 2.89 6.81 18.10
C GLN A 467 3.24 5.34 17.86
N ASP A 468 3.95 4.71 18.81
CA ASP A 468 4.10 3.26 18.79
C ASP A 468 2.71 2.58 18.84
N ILE A 469 2.40 1.78 17.82
CA ILE A 469 1.12 1.07 17.69
C ILE A 469 0.94 0.02 18.81
N GLY A 470 2.03 -0.40 19.46
CA GLY A 470 1.98 -1.33 20.60
C GLY A 470 1.57 -2.75 20.21
N LEU A 471 1.80 -3.14 18.96
CA LEU A 471 1.43 -4.46 18.43
C LEU A 471 2.38 -5.54 18.96
N VAL A 472 1.78 -6.63 19.47
CA VAL A 472 2.56 -7.82 19.86
C VAL A 472 3.06 -8.49 18.60
N ASP A 473 4.38 -8.63 18.50
CA ASP A 473 5.00 -9.43 17.45
C ASP A 473 4.79 -10.92 17.79
N PHE A 474 5.28 -11.36 18.96
CA PHE A 474 5.10 -12.75 19.40
C PHE A 474 5.18 -12.97 20.90
N VAL A 475 4.89 -14.21 21.29
CA VAL A 475 5.11 -14.70 22.64
C VAL A 475 6.35 -15.60 22.63
N ARG A 476 7.36 -15.21 23.42
CA ARG A 476 8.60 -15.98 23.62
C ARG A 476 8.33 -17.32 24.30
N PRO A 477 9.25 -18.30 24.24
CA PRO A 477 9.08 -19.60 24.91
C PRO A 477 8.80 -19.51 26.42
N ASN A 478 9.33 -18.49 27.09
CA ASN A 478 9.08 -18.23 28.52
C ASN A 478 7.72 -17.54 28.81
N GLY A 479 6.89 -17.28 27.80
CA GLY A 479 5.58 -16.63 27.91
C GLY A 479 5.59 -15.10 27.88
N THR A 480 6.74 -14.44 27.76
CA THR A 480 6.78 -12.97 27.66
C THR A 480 6.44 -12.49 26.25
N LYS A 481 5.74 -11.36 26.14
CA LYS A 481 5.43 -10.74 24.86
C LYS A 481 6.63 -9.95 24.34
N ALA A 482 6.98 -10.17 23.08
CA ALA A 482 7.81 -9.29 22.29
C ALA A 482 6.88 -8.43 21.42
N TYR A 483 7.10 -7.12 21.44
CA TYR A 483 6.37 -6.17 20.62
C TYR A 483 7.18 -5.86 19.37
N ILE A 484 6.50 -5.46 18.30
CA ILE A 484 7.17 -4.97 17.10
C ILE A 484 8.03 -3.75 17.47
N THR A 485 9.14 -3.55 16.77
CA THR A 485 9.99 -2.37 17.03
C THR A 485 9.40 -1.14 16.35
N MET A 486 9.85 0.06 16.73
CA MET A 486 9.56 1.29 16.00
C MET A 486 10.05 1.28 14.54
N GLY A 487 10.93 0.36 14.16
CA GLY A 487 11.39 0.23 12.79
C GLY A 487 10.61 -0.78 11.95
N ASP A 488 9.66 -1.50 12.55
CA ASP A 488 8.83 -2.46 11.83
C ASP A 488 7.77 -1.75 10.98
N TYR A 489 7.60 -2.17 9.73
CA TYR A 489 6.60 -1.60 8.81
C TYR A 489 5.16 -1.66 9.37
N ARG A 490 4.87 -2.58 10.31
CA ARG A 490 3.58 -2.65 11.01
C ARG A 490 3.34 -1.47 11.95
N GLN A 491 4.30 -0.58 12.15
CA GLN A 491 4.04 0.71 12.79
C GLN A 491 3.14 1.60 11.93
N LEU A 492 3.02 1.35 10.63
CA LEU A 492 2.21 2.15 9.71
C LEU A 492 0.86 1.51 9.36
N LEU A 493 0.37 0.53 10.14
CA LEU A 493 -0.91 -0.14 9.83
C LEU A 493 -2.12 0.81 9.98
N ASP A 494 -2.01 1.85 10.80
CA ASP A 494 -3.02 2.88 11.04
C ASP A 494 -2.61 4.27 10.50
N ALA A 495 -1.63 4.32 9.58
CA ALA A 495 -1.05 5.56 9.09
C ALA A 495 -1.92 6.35 8.09
N LEU A 496 -2.93 5.72 7.48
CA LEU A 496 -3.76 6.37 6.45
C LEU A 496 -4.64 7.47 7.05
N PHE A 497 -4.82 8.55 6.30
CA PHE A 497 -5.70 9.66 6.64
C PHE A 497 -7.15 9.35 6.26
N HIS A 498 -8.10 9.81 7.08
CA HIS A 498 -9.54 9.57 6.90
C HIS A 498 -10.34 10.87 6.94
N ALA A 499 -11.48 10.91 6.26
CA ALA A 499 -12.33 12.10 6.23
C ALA A 499 -13.14 12.30 7.52
N GLY A 500 -13.31 13.56 7.93
CA GLY A 500 -14.20 13.94 9.02
C GLY A 500 -13.63 13.72 10.42
N THR A 501 -14.45 14.03 11.44
CA THR A 501 -14.01 14.03 12.84
C THR A 501 -14.24 12.68 13.50
N ARG A 502 -13.40 12.38 14.51
CA ARG A 502 -13.50 11.16 15.33
C ARG A 502 -13.34 9.86 14.51
N SER A 503 -12.64 9.92 13.38
CA SER A 503 -12.31 8.75 12.56
C SER A 503 -11.44 7.74 13.32
N GLY A 504 -10.57 8.22 14.21
CA GLY A 504 -9.45 7.45 14.75
C GLY A 504 -8.11 7.79 14.09
N SER A 505 -8.15 8.61 13.03
CA SER A 505 -7.01 9.13 12.29
C SER A 505 -7.13 10.66 12.10
N GLN A 506 -6.19 11.26 11.38
CA GLN A 506 -6.22 12.67 10.98
C GLN A 506 -6.92 12.84 9.63
N PHE A 507 -7.49 14.02 9.41
CA PHE A 507 -8.09 14.44 8.14
C PHE A 507 -7.30 15.56 7.44
N GLU A 508 -6.17 15.98 8.01
CA GLU A 508 -5.32 17.03 7.47
C GLU A 508 -3.86 16.88 7.91
N HIS A 509 -2.94 17.40 7.10
CA HIS A 509 -1.51 17.45 7.42
C HIS A 509 -0.94 18.82 7.05
N ILE A 510 -0.27 19.45 8.01
CA ILE A 510 0.44 20.73 7.82
C ILE A 510 1.93 20.46 7.87
N ASP A 511 2.63 20.77 6.77
CA ASP A 511 4.08 20.86 6.77
C ASP A 511 4.48 22.34 6.79
N GLU A 512 4.78 22.85 7.99
CA GLU A 512 5.17 24.24 8.20
C GLU A 512 6.49 24.59 7.51
N ALA A 513 7.42 23.64 7.40
CA ALA A 513 8.73 23.88 6.81
C ALA A 513 8.61 23.99 5.29
N ASN A 514 7.83 23.09 4.69
CA ASN A 514 7.53 23.09 3.26
C ASN A 514 6.32 23.94 2.90
N ARG A 515 5.74 24.70 3.82
CA ARG A 515 4.67 25.69 3.56
C ARG A 515 3.46 25.09 2.83
N LEU A 516 3.08 23.86 3.14
CA LEU A 516 1.96 23.15 2.53
C LEU A 516 0.94 22.70 3.57
N HIS A 517 -0.32 22.65 3.16
CA HIS A 517 -1.42 22.08 3.94
C HIS A 517 -2.24 21.15 3.04
N PHE A 518 -2.34 19.89 3.43
CA PHE A 518 -3.10 18.84 2.77
C PHE A 518 -4.37 18.52 3.55
N TYR A 519 -5.44 18.20 2.84
CA TYR A 519 -6.75 17.92 3.41
C TYR A 519 -7.36 16.66 2.80
N VAL A 520 -7.99 15.85 3.65
CA VAL A 520 -8.89 14.75 3.30
C VAL A 520 -10.31 15.22 3.62
N VAL A 521 -10.98 15.75 2.60
CA VAL A 521 -12.20 16.55 2.77
C VAL A 521 -13.44 15.68 2.86
N ASP A 522 -13.58 14.69 1.98
CA ASP A 522 -14.77 13.84 1.93
C ASP A 522 -14.45 12.46 1.35
N ILE A 523 -15.29 11.49 1.66
CA ILE A 523 -15.20 10.10 1.21
C ILE A 523 -16.39 9.76 0.31
N HIS A 524 -16.12 9.11 -0.81
CA HIS A 524 -17.15 8.66 -1.74
C HIS A 524 -16.96 7.19 -2.07
N ARG A 525 -18.08 6.46 -2.13
CA ARG A 525 -18.10 5.10 -2.64
C ARG A 525 -19.27 4.98 -3.61
N ASP A 526 -18.96 4.64 -4.86
CA ASP A 526 -19.99 4.54 -5.89
C ASP A 526 -20.80 3.23 -5.76
N ASP A 527 -21.80 3.07 -6.63
CA ASP A 527 -22.67 1.88 -6.65
C ASP A 527 -21.93 0.59 -7.03
N ALA A 528 -20.75 0.68 -7.68
CA ALA A 528 -19.89 -0.45 -7.98
C ALA A 528 -18.93 -0.78 -6.81
N GLY A 529 -18.90 0.06 -5.78
CA GLY A 529 -18.02 -0.09 -4.64
C GLY A 529 -16.62 0.47 -4.86
N VAL A 530 -16.40 1.36 -5.83
CA VAL A 530 -15.12 2.05 -6.02
C VAL A 530 -15.00 3.18 -5.01
N LEU A 531 -13.93 3.16 -4.22
CA LEU A 531 -13.59 4.22 -3.28
C LEU A 531 -12.90 5.38 -3.99
N SER A 532 -13.29 6.58 -3.62
CA SER A 532 -12.58 7.82 -3.97
C SER A 532 -12.67 8.82 -2.82
N TYR A 533 -11.71 9.74 -2.75
CA TYR A 533 -11.70 10.82 -1.78
C TYR A 533 -11.68 12.17 -2.48
N THR A 534 -12.40 13.14 -1.93
CA THR A 534 -12.11 14.55 -2.21
C THR A 534 -10.93 14.96 -1.34
N VAL A 535 -9.83 15.33 -1.97
CA VAL A 535 -8.62 15.85 -1.32
C VAL A 535 -8.39 17.29 -1.73
N ALA A 536 -7.68 18.04 -0.89
CA ALA A 536 -7.24 19.39 -1.25
C ALA A 536 -5.80 19.65 -0.81
N VAL A 537 -5.12 20.55 -1.50
CA VAL A 537 -3.80 21.03 -1.12
C VAL A 537 -3.69 22.53 -1.38
N ARG A 538 -3.07 23.25 -0.44
CA ARG A 538 -2.76 24.68 -0.61
C ARG A 538 -1.40 25.02 -0.04
N SER A 539 -0.91 26.20 -0.45
CA SER A 539 0.21 26.83 0.22
C SER A 539 -0.23 27.46 1.55
N LEU A 540 0.70 27.52 2.51
CA LEU A 540 0.62 28.37 3.70
C LEU A 540 1.05 29.82 3.41
N ASP A 541 1.58 30.07 2.21
CA ASP A 541 1.99 31.37 1.72
C ASP A 541 0.98 31.93 0.70
N GLY A 542 1.13 33.22 0.41
CA GLY A 542 0.29 33.92 -0.57
C GLY A 542 -1.10 34.30 -0.06
N SER A 543 -1.94 34.79 -0.97
CA SER A 543 -3.30 35.26 -0.67
C SER A 543 -4.41 34.29 -1.10
N GLY A 544 -4.07 33.02 -1.36
CA GLY A 544 -5.03 32.05 -1.89
C GLY A 544 -5.35 32.23 -3.38
N GLY A 545 -4.46 32.89 -4.13
CA GLY A 545 -4.60 33.15 -5.56
C GLY A 545 -5.38 34.42 -5.90
N SER A 546 -5.84 34.52 -7.15
CA SER A 546 -6.53 35.71 -7.68
C SER A 546 -8.06 35.69 -7.51
N SER A 547 -8.61 34.53 -7.11
CA SER A 547 -10.03 34.35 -6.84
C SER A 547 -10.51 35.19 -5.66
N LYS A 548 -11.79 35.53 -5.65
CA LYS A 548 -12.42 36.21 -4.51
C LYS A 548 -13.17 35.18 -3.67
N HIS A 549 -12.90 35.15 -2.38
CA HIS A 549 -13.55 34.22 -1.46
C HIS A 549 -14.80 34.85 -0.85
N GLY A 550 -15.86 34.04 -0.73
CA GLY A 550 -17.15 34.49 -0.21
C GLY A 550 -17.94 33.30 0.32
N ILE A 551 -18.64 33.50 1.43
CA ILE A 551 -19.46 32.47 2.04
C ILE A 551 -20.78 33.04 2.54
N GLU A 552 -21.86 32.30 2.32
CA GLU A 552 -23.15 32.51 2.97
C GLU A 552 -23.61 31.22 3.64
N LEU A 553 -24.22 31.35 4.81
CA LEU A 553 -24.77 30.23 5.57
C LEU A 553 -26.23 30.52 5.94
N ALA A 554 -27.16 29.72 5.43
CA ALA A 554 -28.58 29.86 5.74
C ALA A 554 -28.90 29.32 7.14
N ALA A 555 -30.01 29.81 7.73
CA ALA A 555 -30.51 29.30 9.00
C ALA A 555 -30.74 27.78 8.92
N GLY A 556 -30.24 27.06 9.93
CA GLY A 556 -30.31 25.62 9.94
C GLY A 556 -31.69 25.11 10.32
N SER A 557 -32.02 23.90 9.85
CA SER A 557 -33.26 23.22 10.22
C SER A 557 -32.97 21.84 10.80
N ALA A 558 -33.61 21.53 11.93
CA ALA A 558 -33.50 20.21 12.56
C ALA A 558 -34.24 19.16 11.71
N LYS A 559 -33.59 18.03 11.45
CA LYS A 559 -34.07 16.91 10.64
C LYS A 559 -33.85 15.58 11.35
N GLY A 560 -34.82 14.67 11.18
CA GLY A 560 -34.77 13.29 11.67
C GLY A 560 -34.93 13.14 13.19
N GLY A 561 -35.05 11.88 13.64
CA GLY A 561 -34.85 11.42 15.03
C GLY A 561 -35.71 12.02 16.14
N ASN A 562 -35.42 11.57 17.37
CA ASN A 562 -35.84 12.23 18.61
C ASN A 562 -34.59 12.87 19.24
N PRO A 563 -34.57 14.19 19.47
CA PRO A 563 -33.43 14.87 20.09
C PRO A 563 -33.00 14.28 21.44
N ALA A 564 -33.93 13.75 22.23
CA ALA A 564 -33.66 13.09 23.51
C ALA A 564 -33.31 11.59 23.39
N GLY A 565 -33.33 11.03 22.19
CA GLY A 565 -33.05 9.63 21.89
C GLY A 565 -31.83 9.49 20.97
N SER A 566 -32.06 9.13 19.70
CA SER A 566 -31.02 8.98 18.69
C SER A 566 -30.31 10.29 18.31
N GLY A 567 -30.85 11.44 18.72
CA GLY A 567 -30.41 12.75 18.27
C GLY A 567 -31.06 13.17 16.96
N VAL A 568 -30.75 14.39 16.51
CA VAL A 568 -31.20 14.99 15.25
C VAL A 568 -30.02 15.60 14.49
N THR A 569 -30.21 15.89 13.21
CA THR A 569 -29.25 16.66 12.41
C THR A 569 -29.75 18.08 12.21
N CYS A 570 -28.97 19.08 12.57
CA CYS A 570 -29.14 20.44 12.07
C CYS A 570 -28.50 20.54 10.68
N ALA A 571 -29.31 20.74 9.66
CA ALA A 571 -28.88 20.90 8.27
C ALA A 571 -28.87 22.39 7.89
N PHE A 572 -27.72 22.88 7.45
CA PHE A 572 -27.49 24.26 7.02
C PHE A 572 -27.12 24.28 5.54
N GLU A 573 -27.70 25.20 4.76
CA GLU A 573 -27.27 25.43 3.37
C GLU A 573 -26.05 26.36 3.40
N LEU A 574 -24.90 25.84 2.99
CA LEU A 574 -23.64 26.56 2.84
C LEU A 574 -23.46 26.89 1.37
N SER A 575 -23.29 28.17 1.05
CA SER A 575 -23.09 28.67 -0.32
C SER A 575 -21.70 29.30 -0.45
N ASN A 576 -20.94 28.89 -1.46
CA ASN A 576 -19.72 29.59 -1.83
C ASN A 576 -20.09 30.75 -2.75
N THR A 577 -20.13 31.97 -2.22
CA THR A 577 -20.46 33.19 -2.96
C THR A 577 -19.24 33.88 -3.57
N GLY A 578 -18.07 33.24 -3.48
CA GLY A 578 -16.86 33.70 -4.12
C GLY A 578 -16.96 33.67 -5.65
N THR A 579 -15.91 34.15 -6.31
CA THR A 579 -15.81 34.18 -7.77
C THR A 579 -14.45 33.67 -8.20
N PHE A 580 -14.47 32.64 -9.04
CA PHE A 580 -13.27 32.10 -9.65
C PHE A 580 -12.64 33.09 -10.63
N ALA A 581 -11.32 33.28 -10.54
CA ALA A 581 -10.57 34.19 -11.41
C ALA A 581 -9.62 33.47 -12.40
N GLY A 582 -9.63 32.13 -12.42
CA GLY A 582 -8.69 31.35 -13.23
C GLY A 582 -7.38 31.04 -12.51
N GLU A 583 -6.53 30.26 -13.19
CA GLU A 583 -5.20 29.86 -12.69
C GLU A 583 -4.19 31.02 -12.64
N GLY A 584 -4.46 32.11 -13.36
CA GLY A 584 -3.56 33.28 -13.43
C GLY A 584 -2.24 32.95 -14.13
N ASP A 585 -1.16 33.58 -13.66
CA ASP A 585 0.21 33.36 -14.15
C ASP A 585 0.95 32.25 -13.35
N ALA A 586 0.22 31.43 -12.59
CA ALA A 586 0.80 30.36 -11.80
C ALA A 586 1.44 29.29 -12.71
N SER A 587 2.63 28.82 -12.33
CA SER A 587 3.39 27.84 -13.11
C SER A 587 3.29 26.46 -12.47
N HIS A 588 2.27 25.69 -12.84
CA HIS A 588 2.19 24.26 -12.54
C HIS A 588 2.73 23.42 -13.70
N PRO A 589 3.24 22.20 -13.46
CA PRO A 589 3.62 21.28 -14.53
C PRO A 589 2.44 20.89 -15.43
N ASP A 590 1.28 20.59 -14.83
CA ASP A 590 0.00 20.43 -15.51
C ASP A 590 -0.90 21.64 -15.25
N SER A 591 -1.87 21.93 -16.14
CA SER A 591 -2.84 22.98 -15.85
C SER A 591 -3.74 22.58 -14.67
N ALA A 592 -3.72 23.39 -13.62
CA ALA A 592 -4.55 23.20 -12.44
C ALA A 592 -5.92 23.89 -12.55
N ALA A 593 -6.20 24.63 -13.63
CA ALA A 593 -7.40 25.45 -13.79
C ALA A 593 -8.73 24.74 -13.47
N ALA A 594 -8.86 23.45 -13.82
CA ALA A 594 -10.07 22.67 -13.56
C ALA A 594 -10.28 22.31 -12.08
N TYR A 595 -9.27 22.49 -11.24
CA TYR A 595 -9.22 22.08 -9.84
C TYR A 595 -9.08 23.25 -8.86
N LEU A 596 -9.03 24.49 -9.38
CA LEU A 596 -8.94 25.74 -8.60
C LEU A 596 -10.31 26.43 -8.45
N ASP A 597 -11.39 25.78 -8.90
CA ASP A 597 -12.75 26.33 -8.96
C ASP A 597 -13.54 26.17 -7.66
N SER A 598 -12.87 25.83 -6.57
CA SER A 598 -13.47 25.49 -5.27
C SER A 598 -12.76 26.18 -4.12
N ASP A 599 -13.49 26.32 -3.01
CA ASP A 599 -12.93 26.64 -1.70
C ASP A 599 -13.29 25.52 -0.71
N VAL A 600 -12.49 25.38 0.34
CA VAL A 600 -12.71 24.46 1.45
C VAL A 600 -13.06 25.29 2.66
N PHE A 601 -14.20 24.99 3.27
CA PHE A 601 -14.66 25.66 4.47
C PHE A 601 -14.48 24.75 5.68
N ARG A 602 -13.81 25.27 6.71
CA ARG A 602 -13.71 24.63 8.02
C ARG A 602 -14.96 24.92 8.84
N LEU A 603 -15.59 23.86 9.33
CA LEU A 603 -16.84 23.87 10.07
C LEU A 603 -16.57 23.68 11.56
N SER A 604 -17.18 24.53 12.39
CA SER A 604 -17.19 24.39 13.84
C SER A 604 -18.58 24.67 14.39
N ALA A 605 -19.01 23.94 15.41
CA ALA A 605 -20.33 24.11 15.99
C ALA A 605 -20.28 24.22 17.51
N ALA A 606 -21.18 25.04 18.06
CA ALA A 606 -21.43 25.19 19.48
C ALA A 606 -22.93 25.02 19.78
N VAL A 607 -23.26 24.58 20.98
CA VAL A 607 -24.65 24.43 21.44
C VAL A 607 -24.90 25.19 22.73
N GLU A 608 -25.97 25.98 22.73
CA GLU A 608 -26.52 26.64 23.91
C GLU A 608 -27.72 25.84 24.40
N GLY A 609 -27.64 25.30 25.62
CA GLY A 609 -28.72 24.53 26.25
C GLY A 609 -28.15 23.48 27.22
N GLU A 610 -28.54 23.55 28.49
CA GLU A 610 -28.03 22.62 29.50
C GLU A 610 -28.35 21.16 29.14
N GLY A 611 -27.35 20.28 29.23
CA GLY A 611 -27.49 18.84 28.97
C GLY A 611 -27.56 18.46 27.48
N TRP A 612 -27.32 19.39 26.56
CA TRP A 612 -27.20 19.15 25.12
C TRP A 612 -25.75 18.95 24.69
N ARG A 613 -25.55 18.17 23.62
CA ARG A 613 -24.27 17.95 22.95
C ARG A 613 -24.39 18.23 21.46
N VAL A 614 -23.27 18.63 20.86
CA VAL A 614 -23.14 18.91 19.43
C VAL A 614 -21.87 18.26 18.91
N GLU A 615 -21.94 17.74 17.69
CA GLU A 615 -20.79 17.18 16.99
C GLU A 615 -20.84 17.59 15.52
N VAL A 616 -19.67 17.83 14.91
CA VAL A 616 -19.53 18.15 13.49
C VAL A 616 -18.93 16.93 12.80
N PRO A 617 -19.72 16.03 12.17
CA PRO A 617 -19.21 14.79 11.61
C PRO A 617 -18.15 14.99 10.53
N ASN A 618 -18.31 16.01 9.68
CA ASN A 618 -17.29 16.43 8.73
C ASN A 618 -16.85 17.87 9.05
N ALA A 619 -15.58 18.05 9.43
CA ALA A 619 -15.01 19.36 9.75
C ALA A 619 -14.71 20.21 8.51
N LEU A 620 -14.71 19.62 7.31
CA LEU A 620 -14.35 20.28 6.07
C LEU A 620 -15.49 20.18 5.05
N ALA A 621 -15.59 21.19 4.20
CA ALA A 621 -16.60 21.28 3.15
C ALA A 621 -16.00 21.93 1.90
N ALA A 622 -15.72 21.13 0.87
CA ALA A 622 -15.33 21.64 -0.44
C ALA A 622 -16.56 22.06 -1.25
N VAL A 623 -16.61 23.31 -1.69
CA VAL A 623 -17.72 23.84 -2.51
C VAL A 623 -17.17 24.68 -3.65
N LYS A 624 -17.62 24.37 -4.88
CA LYS A 624 -17.29 25.16 -6.07
C LYS A 624 -17.82 26.58 -5.97
N PHE A 625 -17.11 27.54 -6.57
CA PHE A 625 -17.57 28.93 -6.63
C PHE A 625 -18.95 29.04 -7.29
N GLY A 626 -19.89 29.71 -6.62
CA GLY A 626 -21.28 29.84 -7.06
C GLY A 626 -22.19 28.65 -6.72
N GLU A 627 -21.63 27.56 -6.20
CA GLU A 627 -22.39 26.38 -5.79
C GLU A 627 -22.71 26.36 -4.29
N LYS A 628 -23.50 25.36 -3.89
CA LYS A 628 -24.01 25.19 -2.54
C LYS A 628 -23.94 23.74 -2.12
N MET A 629 -23.78 23.50 -0.83
CA MET A 629 -23.91 22.18 -0.24
C MET A 629 -24.67 22.24 1.10
N THR A 630 -25.05 21.07 1.61
CA THR A 630 -25.65 20.97 2.95
C THR A 630 -24.58 20.61 3.98
N ALA A 631 -24.24 21.53 4.85
CA ALA A 631 -23.46 21.27 6.05
C ALA A 631 -24.34 20.65 7.14
N LYS A 632 -23.87 19.56 7.77
CA LYS A 632 -24.63 18.78 8.74
C LYS A 632 -23.94 18.84 10.11
N VAL A 633 -24.73 19.13 11.14
CA VAL A 633 -24.29 19.12 12.54
C VAL A 633 -25.16 18.16 13.32
N ALA A 634 -24.55 17.25 14.07
CA ALA A 634 -25.25 16.30 14.92
C ALA A 634 -25.58 16.93 16.27
N VAL A 635 -26.79 16.69 16.77
CA VAL A 635 -27.30 17.32 17.99
C VAL A 635 -28.06 16.30 18.82
N GLY A 636 -27.84 16.28 20.13
CA GLY A 636 -28.52 15.35 21.03
C GLY A 636 -28.66 15.93 22.43
N GLY A 637 -29.79 15.66 23.08
CA GLY A 637 -30.07 16.03 24.46
C GLY A 637 -30.03 14.80 25.36
N SER A 638 -29.37 14.91 26.51
CA SER A 638 -29.53 13.94 27.60
C SER A 638 -30.96 13.91 28.13
N ALA A 639 -31.33 12.89 28.91
CA ALA A 639 -32.67 12.79 29.50
C ALA A 639 -33.10 14.07 30.27
N ASN A 640 -32.16 14.68 30.98
CA ASN A 640 -32.39 15.90 31.80
C ASN A 640 -32.07 17.21 31.06
N ALA A 641 -31.74 17.17 29.77
CA ALA A 641 -31.44 18.38 29.01
C ALA A 641 -32.62 19.36 28.96
N ALA A 642 -32.33 20.65 28.83
CA ALA A 642 -33.32 21.72 28.67
C ALA A 642 -34.31 21.42 27.53
N ALA A 643 -35.51 22.01 27.59
CA ALA A 643 -36.59 21.77 26.61
C ALA A 643 -36.20 22.16 25.17
N SER A 644 -35.30 23.12 25.03
CA SER A 644 -34.76 23.56 23.74
C SER A 644 -33.27 23.84 23.83
N ALA A 645 -32.63 23.85 22.66
CA ALA A 645 -31.26 24.27 22.47
C ALA A 645 -31.10 25.06 21.16
N VAL A 646 -30.06 25.87 21.09
CA VAL A 646 -29.67 26.60 19.89
C VAL A 646 -28.28 26.15 19.49
N VAL A 647 -28.18 25.59 18.28
CA VAL A 647 -26.91 25.20 17.68
C VAL A 647 -26.44 26.31 16.76
N THR A 648 -25.22 26.76 16.96
CA THR A 648 -24.55 27.77 16.13
C THR A 648 -23.48 27.07 15.31
N LEU A 649 -23.59 27.09 13.98
CA LEU A 649 -22.57 26.63 13.04
C LEU A 649 -21.79 27.84 12.53
N THR A 650 -20.47 27.76 12.57
CA THR A 650 -19.55 28.70 11.91
C THR A 650 -18.79 27.97 10.82
N ALA A 651 -18.73 28.57 9.65
CA ALA A 651 -17.95 28.10 8.51
C ALA A 651 -16.95 29.18 8.10
N THR A 652 -15.68 28.82 7.96
CA THR A 652 -14.55 29.73 7.66
C THR A 652 -13.80 29.22 6.44
N SER A 653 -13.48 30.08 5.48
CA SER A 653 -12.65 29.71 4.32
C SER A 653 -11.23 29.35 4.74
N GLU A 654 -10.71 28.23 4.24
CA GLU A 654 -9.30 27.83 4.40
C GLU A 654 -8.37 28.64 3.49
N SER A 655 -8.90 29.27 2.44
CA SER A 655 -8.16 30.15 1.54
C SER A 655 -8.02 31.58 2.09
N ASP A 656 -9.04 32.08 2.80
CA ASP A 656 -9.04 33.38 3.49
C ASP A 656 -9.77 33.29 4.83
N ALA A 657 -9.00 33.23 5.93
CA ALA A 657 -9.54 33.10 7.28
C ALA A 657 -10.40 34.29 7.76
N THR A 658 -10.40 35.42 7.02
CA THR A 658 -11.29 36.56 7.31
C THR A 658 -12.69 36.39 6.73
N VAL A 659 -12.86 35.45 5.79
CA VAL A 659 -14.14 35.11 5.17
C VAL A 659 -14.80 33.99 5.96
N LEU A 660 -15.81 34.36 6.76
CA LEU A 660 -16.58 33.42 7.57
C LEU A 660 -18.06 33.80 7.64
N ALA A 661 -18.92 32.80 7.86
CA ALA A 661 -20.34 32.97 8.11
C ALA A 661 -20.80 32.12 9.30
N THR A 662 -21.82 32.61 10.00
CA THR A 662 -22.43 31.92 11.14
C THR A 662 -23.94 31.85 10.97
N ALA A 663 -24.53 30.71 11.31
CA ALA A 663 -25.97 30.51 11.29
C ALA A 663 -26.43 29.68 12.48
N LYS A 664 -27.72 29.79 12.81
CA LYS A 664 -28.33 29.12 13.96
C LYS A 664 -29.38 28.10 13.54
N CYS A 665 -29.50 27.03 14.31
CA CYS A 665 -30.53 26.00 14.22
C CYS A 665 -31.13 25.79 15.60
N SER A 666 -32.44 25.99 15.74
CA SER A 666 -33.14 25.72 16.99
C SER A 666 -33.62 24.28 17.02
N VAL A 667 -33.37 23.61 18.15
CA VAL A 667 -33.81 22.23 18.41
C VAL A 667 -34.68 22.21 19.67
N SER A 668 -35.72 21.38 19.69
CA SER A 668 -36.62 21.23 20.82
C SER A 668 -36.94 19.76 21.02
N LYS A 669 -36.98 19.32 22.28
CA LYS A 669 -37.25 17.94 22.67
C LYS A 669 -38.66 17.47 22.34
#